data_AF-B9WDV2-F1
#
_entry.id   AF-B9WDV2-F1
#
_cell.length_a   1.000
_cell.length_b   1.000
_cell.length_c   1.000
_cell.angle_alpha   90.00
_cell.angle_beta   90.00
_cell.angle_gamma   90.00
#
_symmetry.space_group_name_H-M   'P 1'
#
loop_
_entity.id
_entity.type
_entity.pdbx_description
1 polymer ?
#
loop_
_entity_poly.entity_id
_entity_poly.type
_entity_poly.pdbx_seq_one_letter_code
_entity_poly.pdbx_strand_id
1 'polypeptide(L)'
;MKLHLSTYSYKNPNMDVTNLSKSKLILFTMFCATLLFIVTSSRYLTGSESFGVVPSEIPKPTVELNEEFSHQITLKLQELASFDKFNSFPLIDKHMKDDIYRSMTLETFTDPLPYLENYNEEEYSESNYPICSEKLAFPNEIKSTKQEYLPADLQQFLEILINMKPYYNMIEKAKSYFISDLPEKKKWFRFAGSSIWLPQFKCHYMVSRYLYSPNGVANHAFASFLYIQLFDSDWKELPPNTTLDIPFEQTPTDSIFKFYKSKQRYADFRNSTYPQILPIPFDYKLPTETKKYYYGPEDPRILLRTNPLGFDEPLIVFNMKGLKLTKRVMYSYLPFSNTLKLLKKRQEPFANIEKNWTPFKSVAQPSRVQTTIHFIYSMIPLEVLACDIDSGLCDILQKPAKHDYNYVGGLRGGTQLVSLPLNETIPSEIRTKLPIPKNRQVYIGWARTHLNNCGCGDSMYRPNFITLVEDYDEVNDKYYYKIGDISGYFDFAAKIEPWSKQVLDEEGNLYEKAEQCEGRNVLIPNSIAYWDVESIQLAGIEYHKQNFQEMFSNGKVPDFSANEIVFNDYMGVTLSSADRDVSIVHVKGLLNYILQLPSLIDDSLVVNNEVTFQKKGHDLNVRCAMIASKEYCKSYAIKHGVKIDENPDET
;
A
#
# COMPACT_ATOMS: atom_id res chain seq x y z
N MET A 1 13.14 0.36 54.41
CA MET A 1 13.49 1.12 55.63
C MET A 1 12.44 2.21 55.81
N LYS A 2 11.69 2.17 56.93
CA LYS A 2 10.50 2.99 57.19
C LYS A 2 10.85 4.47 57.39
N LEU A 3 10.14 5.37 56.71
CA LEU A 3 10.13 6.81 56.96
C LEU A 3 9.24 7.11 58.18
N HIS A 4 9.84 7.75 59.20
CA HIS A 4 9.13 8.25 60.37
C HIS A 4 8.77 9.73 60.16
N LEU A 5 7.49 10.03 60.37
CA LEU A 5 6.93 11.37 60.53
C LEU A 5 7.45 12.03 61.82
N SER A 6 7.72 13.33 61.76
CA SER A 6 7.69 14.21 62.94
C SER A 6 6.83 15.43 62.67
N THR A 7 5.72 15.48 63.40
CA THR A 7 4.84 16.63 63.65
C THR A 7 5.53 17.70 64.49
N TYR A 8 5.26 18.98 64.25
CA TYR A 8 5.30 19.99 65.31
C TYR A 8 4.19 21.04 65.16
N SER A 9 3.66 21.42 66.33
CA SER A 9 2.39 22.08 66.58
C SER A 9 2.48 23.61 66.66
N TYR A 10 1.33 24.21 66.38
CA TYR A 10 0.83 25.57 66.57
C TYR A 10 1.50 26.50 67.61
N LYS A 11 1.59 27.79 67.23
CA LYS A 11 1.27 28.92 68.12
C LYS A 11 0.50 29.99 67.35
N ASN A 12 -0.70 30.30 67.84
CA ASN A 12 -1.58 31.37 67.40
C ASN A 12 -1.27 32.64 68.23
N PRO A 13 -1.37 33.85 67.65
CA PRO A 13 -1.87 34.99 68.39
C PRO A 13 -3.10 35.61 67.71
N ASN A 14 -4.03 36.04 68.55
CA ASN A 14 -5.35 36.58 68.22
C ASN A 14 -5.33 37.96 67.53
N MET A 15 -6.42 38.16 66.76
CA MET A 15 -7.18 39.39 66.51
C MET A 15 -6.54 40.53 65.69
N ASP A 16 -7.08 40.81 64.50
CA ASP A 16 -8.25 41.70 64.37
C ASP A 16 -8.92 41.56 63.00
N VAL A 17 -10.23 41.27 63.01
CA VAL A 17 -11.06 41.15 61.81
C VAL A 17 -11.68 42.50 61.51
N THR A 18 -11.12 43.24 60.56
CA THR A 18 -11.82 44.37 59.95
C THR A 18 -12.93 43.85 59.04
N ASN A 19 -14.17 44.16 59.41
CA ASN A 19 -15.38 43.93 58.61
C ASN A 19 -15.26 44.55 57.21
N LEU A 20 -14.86 43.76 56.22
CA LEU A 20 -15.12 44.06 54.82
C LEU A 20 -16.60 43.74 54.58
N SER A 21 -17.41 44.76 54.29
CA SER A 21 -18.85 44.56 54.04
C SER A 21 -19.04 43.51 52.94
N LYS A 22 -20.06 42.64 53.07
CA LYS A 22 -20.38 41.59 52.09
C LYS A 22 -20.44 42.12 50.65
N SER A 23 -20.79 43.41 50.46
CA SER A 23 -20.76 44.09 49.16
C SER A 23 -19.36 44.20 48.55
N LYS A 24 -18.32 44.52 49.32
CA LYS A 24 -16.93 44.61 48.83
C LYS A 24 -16.33 43.24 48.52
N LEU A 25 -16.70 42.21 49.29
CA LEU A 25 -16.28 40.83 49.01
C LEU A 25 -16.92 40.29 47.73
N ILE A 26 -18.20 40.61 47.49
CA ILE A 26 -18.92 40.26 46.24
C ILE A 26 -18.34 41.03 45.05
N LEU A 27 -18.00 42.32 45.21
CA LEU A 27 -17.35 43.08 44.13
C LEU A 27 -15.95 42.52 43.82
N PHE A 28 -15.19 42.11 44.84
CA PHE A 28 -13.86 41.53 44.65
C PHE A 28 -13.93 40.15 43.99
N THR A 29 -14.89 39.29 44.36
CA THR A 29 -15.08 38.00 43.69
C THR A 29 -15.63 38.16 42.27
N MET A 30 -16.52 39.11 42.02
CA MET A 30 -16.96 39.45 40.66
C MET A 30 -15.82 40.03 39.82
N PHE A 31 -14.96 40.86 40.39
CA PHE A 31 -13.77 41.39 39.73
C PHE A 31 -12.76 40.29 39.42
N CYS A 32 -12.48 39.37 40.35
CA CYS A 32 -11.63 38.22 40.10
C CYS A 32 -12.23 37.26 39.07
N ALA A 33 -13.55 37.06 39.06
CA ALA A 33 -14.25 36.22 38.07
C ALA A 33 -14.24 36.87 36.68
N THR A 34 -14.42 38.19 36.58
CA THR A 34 -14.28 38.92 35.31
C THR A 34 -12.83 38.99 34.86
N LEU A 35 -11.85 39.12 35.76
CA LEU A 35 -10.43 39.06 35.40
C LEU A 35 -10.05 37.64 34.93
N LEU A 36 -10.56 36.58 35.57
CA LEU A 36 -10.40 35.21 35.10
C LEU A 36 -11.08 35.02 33.74
N PHE A 37 -12.28 35.55 33.55
CA PHE A 37 -12.99 35.49 32.28
C PHE A 37 -12.26 36.27 31.19
N ILE A 38 -11.67 37.43 31.49
CA ILE A 38 -10.85 38.22 30.55
C ILE A 38 -9.53 37.52 30.28
N VAL A 39 -8.89 36.87 31.25
CA VAL A 39 -7.65 36.10 31.04
C VAL A 39 -7.92 34.80 30.29
N THR A 40 -9.02 34.10 30.54
CA THR A 40 -9.42 32.92 29.77
C THR A 40 -9.88 33.31 28.37
N SER A 41 -10.66 34.37 28.21
CA SER A 41 -11.07 34.92 26.91
C SER A 41 -9.88 35.47 26.13
N SER A 42 -8.94 36.14 26.80
CA SER A 42 -7.69 36.63 26.20
C SER A 42 -6.77 35.47 25.84
N ARG A 43 -6.66 34.41 26.64
CA ARG A 43 -5.97 33.16 26.22
C ARG A 43 -6.70 32.45 25.07
N TYR A 44 -8.02 32.54 24.99
CA TYR A 44 -8.83 32.00 23.89
C TYR A 44 -8.72 32.87 22.61
N LEU A 45 -8.49 34.18 22.76
CA LEU A 45 -8.33 35.14 21.67
C LEU A 45 -6.87 35.32 21.21
N THR A 46 -5.88 35.02 22.07
CA THR A 46 -4.44 35.05 21.76
C THR A 46 -3.87 33.66 21.41
N GLY A 47 -4.57 32.59 21.77
CA GLY A 47 -4.36 31.24 21.25
C GLY A 47 -5.14 31.05 19.95
N SER A 48 -4.77 31.77 18.89
CA SER A 48 -5.25 31.47 17.55
C SER A 48 -4.69 30.11 17.12
N GLU A 49 -5.36 29.02 17.51
CA GLU A 49 -5.14 27.72 16.87
C GLU A 49 -5.63 27.86 15.43
N SER A 50 -4.69 28.03 14.49
CA SER A 50 -5.03 28.05 13.08
C SER A 50 -5.33 26.61 12.62
N PHE A 51 -6.59 26.20 12.73
CA PHE A 51 -7.08 25.02 12.04
C PHE A 51 -7.15 25.33 10.54
N GLY A 52 -6.20 24.80 9.78
CA GLY A 52 -6.20 24.91 8.33
C GLY A 52 -6.80 23.66 7.70
N VAL A 53 -7.71 23.86 6.75
CA VAL A 53 -8.11 22.81 5.79
C VAL A 53 -7.55 23.23 4.45
N VAL A 54 -6.90 22.32 3.75
CA VAL A 54 -6.58 22.54 2.33
C VAL A 54 -7.83 22.18 1.52
N PRO A 55 -8.56 23.14 0.92
CA PRO A 55 -9.70 22.84 0.07
C PRO A 55 -9.26 22.13 -1.22
N SER A 56 -10.14 21.29 -1.76
CA SER A 56 -10.00 20.79 -3.13
C SER A 56 -10.53 21.87 -4.07
N GLU A 57 -9.67 22.53 -4.84
CA GLU A 57 -10.08 23.41 -5.92
C GLU A 57 -10.38 22.54 -7.16
N ILE A 58 -11.67 22.30 -7.44
CA ILE A 58 -12.13 21.59 -8.64
C ILE A 58 -12.99 22.54 -9.47
N PRO A 59 -12.72 22.71 -10.77
CA PRO A 59 -13.64 23.39 -11.67
C PRO A 59 -14.99 22.68 -11.68
N LYS A 60 -16.09 23.43 -11.54
CA LYS A 60 -17.45 22.88 -11.71
C LYS A 60 -17.74 22.76 -13.21
N PRO A 61 -18.07 21.58 -13.75
CA PRO A 61 -18.52 21.47 -15.12
C PRO A 61 -19.93 22.05 -15.26
N THR A 62 -20.12 22.91 -16.26
CA THR A 62 -21.38 23.57 -16.59
C THR A 62 -21.80 23.18 -17.99
N VAL A 63 -22.37 21.98 -18.18
CA VAL A 63 -22.98 21.61 -19.46
C VAL A 63 -24.23 20.76 -19.22
N GLU A 64 -25.35 21.19 -19.78
CA GLU A 64 -26.53 20.33 -19.96
C GLU A 64 -26.27 19.41 -21.16
N LEU A 65 -26.30 18.10 -20.95
CA LEU A 65 -26.12 17.12 -22.02
C LEU A 65 -27.27 17.20 -23.04
N ASN A 66 -26.94 17.37 -24.31
CA ASN A 66 -27.83 17.06 -25.43
C ASN A 66 -27.52 15.64 -25.98
N GLU A 67 -28.41 15.08 -26.79
CA GLU A 67 -28.30 13.69 -27.28
C GLU A 67 -27.08 13.46 -28.19
N GLU A 68 -26.68 14.46 -28.98
CA GLU A 68 -25.53 14.41 -29.87
C GLU A 68 -24.20 14.30 -29.10
N PHE A 69 -24.05 15.10 -28.04
CA PHE A 69 -22.88 15.07 -27.16
C PHE A 69 -22.74 13.72 -26.43
N SER A 70 -23.86 13.14 -25.99
CA SER A 70 -23.91 11.81 -25.37
C SER A 70 -23.43 10.70 -26.35
N HIS A 71 -23.78 10.80 -27.63
CA HIS A 71 -23.33 9.86 -28.64
C HIS A 71 -21.82 9.95 -28.88
N GLN A 72 -21.26 11.16 -28.98
CA GLN A 72 -19.82 11.37 -29.15
C GLN A 72 -19.00 10.81 -27.98
N ILE A 73 -19.45 11.06 -26.74
CA ILE A 73 -18.83 10.49 -25.53
C ILE A 73 -18.82 8.97 -25.59
N THR A 74 -19.95 8.36 -25.99
CA THR A 74 -20.08 6.90 -26.08
C THR A 74 -19.09 6.30 -27.08
N LEU A 75 -18.94 6.91 -28.27
CA LEU A 75 -17.97 6.47 -29.28
C LEU A 75 -16.54 6.54 -28.76
N LYS A 76 -16.17 7.63 -28.08
CA LYS A 76 -14.83 7.82 -27.53
C LYS A 76 -14.52 6.83 -26.39
N LEU A 77 -15.51 6.51 -25.57
CA LEU A 77 -15.37 5.43 -24.57
C LEU A 77 -15.17 4.06 -25.22
N GLN A 78 -15.91 3.77 -26.30
CA GLN A 78 -15.75 2.52 -27.05
C GLN A 78 -14.36 2.41 -27.66
N GLU A 79 -13.82 3.50 -28.23
CA GLU A 79 -12.45 3.57 -28.72
C GLU A 79 -11.43 3.28 -27.61
N LEU A 80 -11.54 3.96 -26.46
CA LEU A 80 -10.66 3.71 -25.32
C LEU A 80 -10.78 2.29 -24.76
N ALA A 81 -11.98 1.69 -24.77
CA ALA A 81 -12.21 0.33 -24.28
C ALA A 81 -11.80 -0.76 -25.29
N SER A 82 -11.56 -0.40 -26.56
CA SER A 82 -11.20 -1.31 -27.66
C SER A 82 -9.71 -1.31 -27.99
N PHE A 83 -8.85 -0.85 -27.09
CA PHE A 83 -7.41 -0.95 -27.25
C PHE A 83 -6.99 -2.40 -27.51
N ASP A 84 -5.97 -2.57 -28.34
CA ASP A 84 -5.47 -3.89 -28.70
C ASP A 84 -4.72 -4.54 -27.53
N LYS A 85 -5.42 -5.45 -26.82
CA LYS A 85 -4.87 -6.18 -25.67
C LYS A 85 -3.76 -7.17 -26.04
N PHE A 86 -3.70 -7.63 -27.30
CA PHE A 86 -2.74 -8.64 -27.76
C PHE A 86 -1.43 -7.98 -28.22
N ASN A 87 -1.51 -6.77 -28.76
CA ASN A 87 -0.34 -5.95 -29.09
C ASN A 87 0.09 -4.99 -27.97
N SER A 88 -0.75 -4.77 -26.94
CA SER A 88 -0.37 -3.98 -25.76
C SER A 88 0.46 -4.82 -24.80
N PHE A 89 1.69 -4.39 -24.56
CA PHE A 89 2.59 -4.97 -23.57
C PHE A 89 3.29 -3.85 -22.75
N PRO A 90 3.39 -4.00 -21.42
CA PRO A 90 3.93 -2.96 -20.54
C PRO A 90 5.44 -2.76 -20.61
N LEU A 91 6.16 -3.58 -21.38
CA LEU A 91 7.61 -3.52 -21.58
C LEU A 91 7.98 -3.52 -23.06
N ILE A 92 9.15 -2.95 -23.37
CA ILE A 92 9.82 -3.13 -24.66
C ILE A 92 10.80 -4.32 -24.63
N ASP A 93 11.16 -4.85 -25.81
CA ASP A 93 12.04 -6.02 -25.98
C ASP A 93 13.38 -5.91 -25.24
N LYS A 94 13.93 -4.70 -25.13
CA LYS A 94 15.18 -4.44 -24.39
C LYS A 94 15.11 -4.97 -22.96
N HIS A 95 13.96 -4.82 -22.30
CA HIS A 95 13.74 -5.23 -20.90
C HIS A 95 13.35 -6.71 -20.77
N MET A 96 13.23 -7.44 -21.88
CA MET A 96 12.81 -8.85 -21.90
C MET A 96 13.94 -9.81 -22.33
N LYS A 97 15.13 -9.29 -22.63
CA LYS A 97 16.29 -10.11 -23.00
C LYS A 97 16.78 -10.93 -21.81
N ASP A 98 17.04 -12.22 -22.02
CA ASP A 98 17.46 -13.12 -20.93
C ASP A 98 18.80 -12.74 -20.26
N ASP A 99 19.68 -12.03 -20.95
CA ASP A 99 21.03 -11.68 -20.48
C ASP A 99 21.05 -10.64 -19.34
N ILE A 100 19.98 -9.84 -19.20
CA ILE A 100 19.85 -8.86 -18.11
C ILE A 100 19.26 -9.48 -16.82
N TYR A 101 18.77 -10.72 -16.88
CA TYR A 101 18.18 -11.43 -15.76
C TYR A 101 19.19 -12.32 -15.03
N ARG A 102 19.06 -12.39 -13.71
CA ARG A 102 19.88 -13.27 -12.86
C ARG A 102 18.98 -14.20 -12.06
N SER A 103 19.36 -15.48 -11.99
CA SER A 103 18.68 -16.45 -11.13
C SER A 103 18.83 -16.06 -9.66
N MET A 104 17.73 -16.24 -8.91
CA MET A 104 17.63 -16.09 -7.48
C MET A 104 16.74 -17.20 -6.94
N THR A 105 17.13 -17.81 -5.82
CA THR A 105 16.30 -18.81 -5.15
C THR A 105 15.17 -18.12 -4.40
N LEU A 106 13.93 -18.47 -4.73
CA LEU A 106 12.75 -18.14 -3.94
C LEU A 106 12.36 -19.39 -3.13
N GLU A 107 12.54 -19.31 -1.81
CA GLU A 107 12.13 -20.35 -0.88
C GLU A 107 10.79 -19.98 -0.26
N THR A 108 9.71 -20.63 -0.70
CA THR A 108 8.38 -20.50 -0.10
C THR A 108 8.06 -21.64 0.84
N PHE A 109 7.26 -21.37 1.84
CA PHE A 109 6.64 -22.36 2.71
C PHE A 109 5.18 -22.53 2.29
N THR A 110 4.82 -23.72 1.81
CA THR A 110 3.48 -24.06 1.30
C THR A 110 2.47 -24.33 2.42
N ASP A 111 1.20 -24.46 2.05
CA ASP A 111 0.08 -24.75 2.94
C ASP A 111 0.34 -25.98 3.83
N PRO A 112 0.22 -25.84 5.17
CA PRO A 112 0.47 -26.94 6.10
C PRO A 112 -0.69 -27.94 6.21
N LEU A 113 -1.88 -27.66 5.64
CA LEU A 113 -3.11 -28.43 5.83
C LEU A 113 -2.95 -29.97 5.68
N PRO A 114 -2.22 -30.53 4.70
CA PRO A 114 -2.05 -31.98 4.54
C PRO A 114 -1.36 -32.63 5.74
N TYR A 115 -0.62 -31.84 6.51
CA TYR A 115 0.14 -32.27 7.67
C TYR A 115 -0.59 -32.02 8.98
N LEU A 116 -1.81 -31.47 8.99
CA LEU A 116 -2.52 -31.13 10.23
C LEU A 116 -3.40 -32.27 10.79
N GLU A 117 -3.54 -33.41 10.11
CA GLU A 117 -4.45 -34.49 10.54
C GLU A 117 -3.93 -35.39 11.67
N ASN A 118 -2.61 -35.53 11.83
CA ASN A 118 -2.00 -36.52 12.72
C ASN A 118 -1.06 -35.92 13.79
N TYR A 119 -1.03 -34.60 13.99
CA TYR A 119 0.03 -33.94 14.76
C TYR A 119 -0.36 -33.58 16.20
N ASN A 120 0.55 -33.84 17.14
CA ASN A 120 0.36 -33.65 18.58
C ASN A 120 0.72 -32.20 19.02
N GLU A 121 0.09 -31.71 20.09
CA GLU A 121 0.20 -30.31 20.52
C GLU A 121 1.61 -29.88 20.97
N GLU A 122 2.45 -30.83 21.40
CA GLU A 122 3.83 -30.56 21.88
C GLU A 122 4.80 -30.19 20.74
N GLU A 123 4.50 -30.55 19.49
CA GLU A 123 5.34 -30.26 18.31
C GLU A 123 5.23 -28.80 17.81
N TYR A 124 4.31 -28.00 18.36
CA TYR A 124 4.20 -26.56 18.07
C TYR A 124 5.08 -25.67 18.96
N SER A 125 5.93 -26.26 19.81
CA SER A 125 6.97 -25.52 20.53
C SER A 125 8.04 -24.98 19.56
N GLU A 126 8.61 -23.81 19.85
CA GLU A 126 9.63 -23.15 19.01
C GLU A 126 10.86 -24.03 18.71
N SER A 127 11.02 -25.15 19.43
CA SER A 127 12.12 -26.11 19.31
C SER A 127 11.99 -27.15 18.19
N ASN A 128 10.83 -27.33 17.53
CA ASN A 128 10.65 -28.36 16.47
C ASN A 128 10.52 -27.77 15.05
N TYR A 129 11.63 -27.19 14.58
CA TYR A 129 11.82 -26.62 13.25
C TYR A 129 11.92 -27.59 12.03
N PRO A 130 12.12 -28.93 12.13
CA PRO A 130 12.32 -29.78 10.93
C PRO A 130 11.18 -29.74 9.90
N ILE A 131 9.92 -29.57 10.34
CA ILE A 131 8.77 -29.55 9.43
C ILE A 131 8.85 -28.41 8.40
N CYS A 132 9.44 -27.27 8.78
CA CYS A 132 9.60 -26.13 7.90
C CYS A 132 10.47 -26.48 6.70
N SER A 133 11.66 -27.04 6.94
CA SER A 133 12.62 -27.38 5.88
C SER A 133 12.30 -28.69 5.17
N GLU A 134 11.73 -29.69 5.86
CA GLU A 134 11.55 -31.04 5.30
C GLU A 134 10.20 -31.25 4.60
N LYS A 135 9.17 -30.49 4.96
CA LYS A 135 7.79 -30.69 4.47
C LYS A 135 7.20 -29.47 3.79
N LEU A 136 7.47 -28.27 4.31
CA LEU A 136 6.82 -27.05 3.83
C LEU A 136 7.66 -26.24 2.85
N ALA A 137 8.99 -26.32 2.93
CA ALA A 137 9.89 -25.56 2.07
C ALA A 137 9.78 -26.04 0.60
N PHE A 138 9.63 -25.08 -0.29
CA PHE A 138 9.56 -25.24 -1.74
C PHE A 138 10.53 -24.24 -2.41
N PRO A 139 11.85 -24.50 -2.36
CA PRO A 139 12.85 -23.67 -3.00
C PRO A 139 12.89 -23.92 -4.50
N ASN A 140 12.83 -22.86 -5.30
CA ASN A 140 13.09 -22.94 -6.74
C ASN A 140 13.69 -21.63 -7.25
N GLU A 141 14.15 -21.62 -8.49
CA GLU A 141 14.72 -20.41 -9.10
C GLU A 141 13.64 -19.56 -9.77
N ILE A 142 13.70 -18.25 -9.48
CA ILE A 142 13.10 -17.21 -10.30
C ILE A 142 14.19 -16.30 -10.83
N LYS A 143 13.89 -15.51 -11.84
CA LYS A 143 14.85 -14.57 -12.42
C LYS A 143 14.47 -13.13 -12.08
N SER A 144 15.46 -12.29 -11.77
CA SER A 144 15.26 -10.85 -11.56
C SER A 144 16.32 -10.03 -12.28
N THR A 145 15.95 -8.86 -12.81
CA THR A 145 16.90 -7.86 -13.28
C THR A 145 17.58 -7.15 -12.13
N LYS A 146 18.63 -6.37 -12.45
CA LYS A 146 19.16 -5.37 -11.51
C LYS A 146 18.12 -4.26 -11.30
N GLN A 147 18.18 -3.67 -10.11
CA GLN A 147 17.41 -2.49 -9.75
C GLN A 147 17.71 -1.29 -10.67
N GLU A 148 16.66 -0.69 -11.22
CA GLU A 148 16.70 0.58 -11.97
C GLU A 148 15.99 1.68 -11.17
N TYR A 149 16.64 2.83 -10.99
CA TYR A 149 16.08 3.96 -10.25
C TYR A 149 15.21 4.85 -11.13
N LEU A 150 14.07 5.29 -10.60
CA LEU A 150 13.11 6.15 -11.28
C LEU A 150 13.16 7.57 -10.67
N PRO A 151 14.01 8.48 -11.19
CA PRO A 151 14.17 9.82 -10.63
C PRO A 151 12.91 10.67 -10.77
N ALA A 152 12.84 11.77 -10.03
CA ALA A 152 11.92 12.87 -10.29
C ALA A 152 12.66 14.19 -10.13
N ASP A 153 12.28 15.15 -10.94
CA ASP A 153 12.77 16.51 -10.80
C ASP A 153 12.05 17.23 -9.64
N LEU A 154 12.81 17.54 -8.58
CA LEU A 154 12.29 18.30 -7.45
C LEU A 154 11.85 19.72 -7.85
N GLN A 155 12.56 20.36 -8.77
CA GLN A 155 12.23 21.72 -9.21
C GLN A 155 10.87 21.74 -9.91
N GLN A 156 10.63 20.75 -10.78
CA GLN A 156 9.32 20.56 -11.42
C GLN A 156 8.19 20.34 -10.39
N PHE A 157 8.42 19.49 -9.39
CA PHE A 157 7.45 19.28 -8.30
C PHE A 157 7.14 20.60 -7.56
N LEU A 158 8.17 21.39 -7.23
CA LEU A 158 8.02 22.67 -6.53
C LEU A 158 7.26 23.71 -7.37
N GLU A 159 7.48 23.75 -8.68
CA GLU A 159 6.73 24.62 -9.60
C GLU A 159 5.24 24.29 -9.63
N ILE A 160 4.89 23.00 -9.67
CA ILE A 160 3.49 22.55 -9.56
C ILE A 160 2.91 22.95 -8.20
N LEU A 161 3.66 22.73 -7.11
CA LEU A 161 3.25 23.08 -5.76
C LEU A 161 2.97 24.59 -5.60
N ILE A 162 3.82 25.47 -6.15
CA ILE A 162 3.66 26.94 -6.12
C ILE A 162 2.35 27.39 -6.76
N ASN A 163 1.88 26.66 -7.78
CA ASN A 163 0.62 26.93 -8.47
C ASN A 163 -0.60 26.40 -7.68
N MET A 164 -0.41 25.44 -6.77
CA MET A 164 -1.45 24.98 -5.85
C MET A 164 -1.47 25.82 -4.56
N LYS A 165 -2.02 27.04 -4.66
CA LYS A 165 -1.98 28.06 -3.58
C LYS A 165 -2.35 27.53 -2.19
N PRO A 166 -3.38 26.67 -2.01
CA PRO A 166 -3.66 26.10 -0.70
C PRO A 166 -2.49 25.30 -0.08
N TYR A 167 -1.84 24.43 -0.86
CA TYR A 167 -0.68 23.66 -0.39
C TYR A 167 0.56 24.53 -0.23
N TYR A 168 0.84 25.41 -1.20
CA TYR A 168 1.97 26.33 -1.14
C TYR A 168 1.92 27.20 0.13
N ASN A 169 0.77 27.84 0.39
CA ASN A 169 0.60 28.70 1.55
C ASN A 169 0.77 27.94 2.88
N MET A 170 0.32 26.68 2.93
CA MET A 170 0.54 25.81 4.09
C MET A 170 2.03 25.54 4.31
N ILE A 171 2.79 25.25 3.25
CA ILE A 171 4.23 25.01 3.32
C ILE A 171 4.99 26.28 3.73
N GLU A 172 4.62 27.45 3.21
CA GLU A 172 5.25 28.73 3.59
C GLU A 172 5.01 29.08 5.07
N LYS A 173 3.80 28.81 5.59
CA LYS A 173 3.53 28.90 7.04
C LYS A 173 4.42 27.95 7.85
N ALA A 174 4.57 26.72 7.39
CA ALA A 174 5.43 25.74 8.05
C ALA A 174 6.91 26.17 8.00
N LYS A 175 7.41 26.69 6.87
CA LYS A 175 8.76 27.24 6.74
C LYS A 175 9.01 28.41 7.69
N SER A 176 8.03 29.30 7.84
CA SER A 176 8.11 30.44 8.75
C SER A 176 8.14 30.01 10.23
N TYR A 177 7.45 28.92 10.57
CA TYR A 177 7.39 28.38 11.92
C TYR A 177 8.61 27.51 12.27
N PHE A 178 9.01 26.61 11.36
CA PHE A 178 10.15 25.71 11.52
C PHE A 178 11.40 26.31 10.86
N ILE A 179 12.03 27.25 11.56
CA ILE A 179 13.30 27.85 11.11
C ILE A 179 14.36 26.75 10.99
N SER A 180 14.96 26.63 9.81
CA SER A 180 15.91 25.57 9.47
C SER A 180 16.89 26.05 8.39
N ASP A 181 18.18 25.97 8.71
CA ASP A 181 19.29 26.36 7.83
C ASP A 181 19.60 25.32 6.74
N LEU A 182 18.87 24.20 6.72
CA LEU A 182 19.06 23.16 5.71
C LEU A 182 18.72 23.69 4.30
N PRO A 183 19.50 23.33 3.27
CA PRO A 183 19.14 23.59 1.88
C PRO A 183 17.78 22.98 1.52
N GLU A 184 17.00 23.66 0.68
CA GLU A 184 15.64 23.22 0.31
C GLU A 184 15.59 21.76 -0.17
N LYS A 185 16.54 21.35 -1.02
CA LYS A 185 16.63 19.97 -1.53
C LYS A 185 16.77 18.89 -0.47
N LYS A 186 17.29 19.23 0.73
CA LYS A 186 17.44 18.29 1.86
C LYS A 186 16.20 18.25 2.76
N LYS A 187 15.21 19.10 2.49
CA LYS A 187 13.91 19.14 3.20
C LYS A 187 12.82 18.35 2.49
N TRP A 188 13.08 17.83 1.29
CA TRP A 188 12.11 17.10 0.48
C TRP A 188 12.56 15.65 0.24
N PHE A 189 11.62 14.72 0.35
CA PHE A 189 11.86 13.28 0.15
C PHE A 189 10.80 12.71 -0.78
N ARG A 190 11.20 11.80 -1.67
CA ARG A 190 10.28 11.06 -2.54
C ARG A 190 10.53 9.56 -2.38
N PHE A 191 9.47 8.79 -2.16
CA PHE A 191 9.51 7.33 -2.10
C PHE A 191 8.11 6.75 -2.31
N ALA A 192 7.93 5.45 -2.06
CA ALA A 192 6.65 4.76 -2.17
C ALA A 192 6.01 4.92 -3.57
N GLY A 193 6.79 4.66 -4.62
CA GLY A 193 6.31 4.68 -5.99
C GLY A 193 5.49 3.43 -6.29
N SER A 194 4.20 3.60 -6.52
CA SER A 194 3.25 2.53 -6.86
C SER A 194 2.68 2.80 -8.25
N SER A 195 2.68 1.79 -9.14
CA SER A 195 2.36 1.98 -10.56
C SER A 195 1.33 0.97 -11.06
N ILE A 196 0.66 1.30 -12.15
CA ILE A 196 -0.13 0.39 -12.98
C ILE A 196 0.10 0.71 -14.46
N TRP A 197 0.02 -0.30 -15.32
CA TRP A 197 -0.06 -0.10 -16.77
C TRP A 197 -1.45 0.37 -17.18
N LEU A 198 -1.52 1.50 -17.91
CA LEU A 198 -2.73 1.99 -18.58
C LEU A 198 -2.63 1.70 -20.08
N PRO A 199 -3.12 0.54 -20.55
CA PRO A 199 -2.91 0.11 -21.92
C PRO A 199 -3.56 1.02 -22.97
N GLN A 200 -4.68 1.67 -22.63
CA GLN A 200 -5.37 2.62 -23.50
C GLN A 200 -4.55 3.91 -23.74
N PHE A 201 -3.62 4.23 -22.83
CA PHE A 201 -2.71 5.38 -22.96
C PHE A 201 -1.26 4.95 -23.24
N LYS A 202 -0.98 3.65 -23.26
CA LYS A 202 0.35 3.06 -23.46
C LYS A 202 1.40 3.63 -22.50
N CYS A 203 1.03 3.80 -21.23
CA CYS A 203 1.94 4.32 -20.22
C CYS A 203 1.72 3.68 -18.84
N HIS A 204 2.77 3.64 -18.03
CA HIS A 204 2.72 3.38 -16.60
C HIS A 204 2.28 4.64 -15.85
N TYR A 205 1.23 4.53 -15.07
CA TYR A 205 0.71 5.59 -14.22
C TYR A 205 1.22 5.39 -12.79
N MET A 206 2.27 6.13 -12.41
CA MET A 206 2.91 5.97 -11.10
C MET A 206 2.49 7.08 -10.14
N VAL A 207 2.02 6.68 -8.96
CA VAL A 207 1.86 7.55 -7.79
C VAL A 207 3.06 7.38 -6.86
N SER A 208 3.72 8.48 -6.47
CA SER A 208 4.76 8.50 -5.45
C SER A 208 4.36 9.42 -4.30
N ARG A 209 4.93 9.20 -3.11
CA ARG A 209 4.77 10.09 -1.97
C ARG A 209 5.90 11.10 -1.92
N TYR A 210 5.56 12.39 -1.92
CA TYR A 210 6.49 13.48 -1.59
C TYR A 210 6.25 13.94 -0.15
N LEU A 211 7.32 14.08 0.63
CA LEU A 211 7.30 14.60 2.00
C LEU A 211 8.04 15.92 2.07
N TYR A 212 7.49 16.88 2.81
CA TYR A 212 8.24 18.02 3.33
C TYR A 212 8.62 17.78 4.78
N SER A 213 9.92 17.79 5.09
CA SER A 213 10.48 17.67 6.43
C SER A 213 11.41 18.84 6.75
N PRO A 214 11.00 19.78 7.63
CA PRO A 214 11.80 20.97 7.94
C PRO A 214 13.20 20.66 8.48
N ASN A 215 13.37 19.54 9.20
CA ASN A 215 14.64 19.14 9.81
C ASN A 215 15.43 18.13 8.97
N GLY A 216 14.99 17.84 7.73
CA GLY A 216 15.67 16.89 6.86
C GLY A 216 15.67 15.45 7.36
N VAL A 217 14.73 15.08 8.24
CA VAL A 217 14.52 13.70 8.69
C VAL A 217 13.18 13.21 8.19
N ALA A 218 13.16 12.20 7.32
CA ALA A 218 11.94 11.71 6.67
C ALA A 218 10.85 11.28 7.67
N ASN A 219 11.23 10.69 8.80
CA ASN A 219 10.28 10.30 9.86
C ASN A 219 9.76 11.46 10.71
N HIS A 220 10.17 12.70 10.47
CA HIS A 220 9.67 13.91 11.14
C HIS A 220 9.04 14.90 10.13
N ALA A 221 8.50 14.38 9.02
CA ALA A 221 7.87 15.19 7.98
C ALA A 221 6.68 16.01 8.48
N PHE A 222 6.54 17.26 8.05
CA PHE A 222 5.37 18.09 8.33
C PHE A 222 4.15 17.65 7.53
N ALA A 223 4.30 17.58 6.20
CA ALA A 223 3.22 17.30 5.27
C ALA A 223 3.66 16.33 4.17
N SER A 224 2.67 15.66 3.58
CA SER A 224 2.86 14.69 2.51
C SER A 224 1.86 14.87 1.39
N PHE A 225 2.29 14.56 0.18
CA PHE A 225 1.54 14.76 -1.06
C PHE A 225 1.67 13.51 -1.93
N LEU A 226 0.64 13.24 -2.74
CA LEU A 226 0.71 12.21 -3.77
C LEU A 226 1.01 12.88 -5.12
N TYR A 227 2.08 12.43 -5.77
CA TYR A 227 2.59 12.97 -7.01
C TYR A 227 2.48 11.91 -8.10
N ILE A 228 1.88 12.27 -9.24
CA ILE A 228 1.72 11.39 -10.39
C ILE A 228 2.75 11.71 -11.46
N GLN A 229 3.43 10.67 -11.92
CA GLN A 229 4.29 10.69 -13.10
C GLN A 229 3.84 9.60 -14.08
N LEU A 230 4.07 9.84 -15.36
CA LEU A 230 3.78 8.87 -16.42
C LEU A 230 5.10 8.36 -17.00
N PHE A 231 5.20 7.05 -17.22
CA PHE A 231 6.37 6.44 -17.85
C PHE A 231 5.95 5.63 -19.08
N ASP A 232 6.80 5.58 -20.10
CA ASP A 232 6.61 4.68 -21.24
C ASP A 232 6.98 3.22 -20.92
N SER A 233 6.88 2.33 -21.89
CA SER A 233 7.27 0.91 -21.76
C SER A 233 8.78 0.68 -21.62
N ASP A 234 9.63 1.71 -21.77
CA ASP A 234 11.07 1.68 -21.45
C ASP A 234 11.35 2.26 -20.05
N TRP A 235 10.31 2.52 -19.25
CA TRP A 235 10.40 3.15 -17.93
C TRP A 235 11.07 4.53 -17.94
N LYS A 236 10.96 5.25 -19.06
CA LYS A 236 11.33 6.66 -19.15
C LYS A 236 10.14 7.54 -18.85
N GLU A 237 10.35 8.54 -18.00
CA GLU A 237 9.31 9.52 -17.70
C GLU A 237 8.92 10.27 -18.98
N LEU A 238 7.61 10.37 -19.24
CA LEU A 238 7.09 11.13 -20.37
C LEU A 238 7.40 12.63 -20.19
N PRO A 239 7.55 13.40 -21.28
CA PRO A 239 7.91 14.81 -21.19
C PRO A 239 7.00 15.62 -20.26
N PRO A 240 7.54 16.63 -19.55
CA PRO A 240 6.74 17.59 -18.80
C PRO A 240 5.63 18.19 -19.67
N ASN A 241 4.45 18.39 -19.09
CA ASN A 241 3.24 18.87 -19.78
C ASN A 241 2.59 17.86 -20.75
N THR A 242 2.92 16.57 -20.64
CA THR A 242 2.16 15.51 -21.33
C THR A 242 0.70 15.55 -20.89
N THR A 243 -0.22 15.66 -21.83
CA THR A 243 -1.67 15.71 -21.57
C THR A 243 -2.32 14.39 -21.97
N LEU A 244 -3.11 13.81 -21.07
CA LEU A 244 -4.01 12.70 -21.36
C LEU A 244 -5.46 13.20 -21.40
N ASP A 245 -6.21 12.73 -22.37
CA ASP A 245 -7.64 12.98 -22.51
C ASP A 245 -8.40 11.91 -21.72
N ILE A 246 -8.68 12.21 -20.45
CA ILE A 246 -9.15 11.22 -19.48
C ILE A 246 -10.68 11.17 -19.41
N PRO A 247 -11.30 9.98 -19.51
CA PRO A 247 -12.70 9.81 -19.18
C PRO A 247 -12.89 9.89 -17.66
N PHE A 248 -13.98 10.50 -17.21
CA PHE A 248 -14.34 10.54 -15.80
C PHE A 248 -15.85 10.44 -15.58
N GLU A 249 -16.24 9.97 -14.40
CA GLU A 249 -17.64 9.91 -14.00
C GLU A 249 -18.10 11.29 -13.52
N GLN A 250 -19.13 11.84 -14.18
CA GLN A 250 -19.76 13.07 -13.75
C GLN A 250 -21.05 12.77 -12.99
N THR A 251 -21.14 13.27 -11.75
CA THR A 251 -22.40 13.29 -11.01
C THR A 251 -23.11 14.63 -11.27
N PRO A 252 -24.40 14.64 -11.64
CA PRO A 252 -25.15 15.89 -11.76
C PRO A 252 -25.09 16.69 -10.46
N THR A 253 -24.80 17.98 -10.53
CA THR A 253 -24.98 18.89 -9.38
C THR A 253 -26.45 18.84 -8.97
N ASP A 254 -26.71 18.59 -7.68
CA ASP A 254 -28.06 18.52 -7.13
C ASP A 254 -28.83 19.81 -7.47
N SER A 255 -29.67 19.76 -8.50
CA SER A 255 -30.70 20.77 -8.67
C SER A 255 -31.76 20.48 -7.61
N ILE A 256 -32.19 21.52 -6.90
CA ILE A 256 -33.11 21.47 -5.76
C ILE A 256 -34.49 20.84 -6.15
N PHE A 257 -34.71 20.50 -7.43
CA PHE A 257 -36.01 20.15 -8.01
C PHE A 257 -36.16 18.73 -8.60
N LYS A 258 -35.29 17.75 -8.32
CA LYS A 258 -35.52 16.36 -8.80
C LYS A 258 -35.36 15.29 -7.71
N PHE A 259 -36.38 15.18 -6.84
CA PHE A 259 -36.45 14.15 -5.78
C PHE A 259 -36.87 12.74 -6.24
N TYR A 260 -37.08 12.49 -7.54
CA TYR A 260 -37.68 11.22 -8.00
C TYR A 260 -37.04 10.55 -9.24
N LYS A 261 -35.87 10.99 -9.71
CA LYS A 261 -35.12 10.23 -10.73
C LYS A 261 -33.85 9.65 -10.12
N SER A 262 -33.54 8.39 -10.43
CA SER A 262 -32.24 7.80 -10.18
C SER A 262 -31.17 8.76 -10.71
N LYS A 263 -30.12 9.03 -9.92
CA LYS A 263 -28.97 9.81 -10.37
C LYS A 263 -28.30 9.05 -11.52
N GLN A 264 -28.69 9.33 -12.75
CA GLN A 264 -28.01 8.79 -13.93
C GLN A 264 -26.61 9.40 -13.96
N ARG A 265 -25.62 8.52 -13.87
CA ARG A 265 -24.20 8.82 -14.05
C ARG A 265 -23.91 8.82 -15.55
N TYR A 266 -23.07 9.73 -16.00
CA TYR A 266 -22.58 9.77 -17.37
C TYR A 266 -21.07 9.98 -17.36
N ALA A 267 -20.41 9.58 -18.44
CA ALA A 267 -19.01 9.90 -18.64
C ALA A 267 -18.89 11.30 -19.24
N ASP A 268 -17.81 11.98 -18.92
CA ASP A 268 -17.32 13.14 -19.65
C ASP A 268 -15.80 13.02 -19.79
N PHE A 269 -15.17 13.92 -20.56
CA PHE A 269 -13.75 13.90 -20.85
C PHE A 269 -13.08 15.20 -20.45
N ARG A 270 -11.87 15.10 -19.91
CA ARG A 270 -11.04 16.27 -19.64
C ARG A 270 -9.59 16.02 -19.96
N ASN A 271 -8.91 17.07 -20.40
CA ASN A 271 -7.47 17.08 -20.52
C ASN A 271 -6.84 17.18 -19.14
N SER A 272 -6.02 16.19 -18.78
CA SER A 272 -5.22 16.19 -17.55
C SER A 272 -3.74 16.20 -17.91
N THR A 273 -3.01 17.17 -17.36
CA THR A 273 -1.59 17.37 -17.65
C THR A 273 -0.72 16.75 -16.55
N TYR A 274 0.37 16.12 -16.97
CA TYR A 274 1.31 15.41 -16.11
C TYR A 274 2.75 15.96 -16.25
N PRO A 275 3.57 15.81 -15.21
CA PRO A 275 3.22 15.26 -13.90
C PRO A 275 2.33 16.20 -13.07
N GLN A 276 1.68 15.68 -12.03
CA GLN A 276 0.74 16.46 -11.21
C GLN A 276 0.74 16.06 -9.74
N ILE A 277 0.42 17.00 -8.85
CA ILE A 277 0.13 16.71 -7.44
C ILE A 277 -1.39 16.50 -7.30
N LEU A 278 -1.80 15.38 -6.70
CA LEU A 278 -3.22 15.09 -6.51
C LEU A 278 -3.84 16.06 -5.48
N PRO A 279 -4.99 16.70 -5.79
CA PRO A 279 -5.64 17.68 -4.93
C PRO A 279 -6.44 17.04 -3.78
N ILE A 280 -5.77 16.22 -2.96
CA ILE A 280 -6.34 15.52 -1.80
C ILE A 280 -6.45 16.48 -0.60
N PRO A 281 -7.65 16.85 -0.15
CA PRO A 281 -7.81 17.73 1.00
C PRO A 281 -7.39 17.02 2.29
N PHE A 282 -6.67 17.74 3.15
CA PHE A 282 -6.35 17.31 4.50
C PHE A 282 -6.24 18.49 5.46
N ASP A 283 -6.40 18.20 6.75
CA ASP A 283 -6.31 19.16 7.82
C ASP A 283 -4.91 19.21 8.44
N TYR A 284 -4.51 20.40 8.88
CA TYR A 284 -3.25 20.63 9.58
C TYR A 284 -3.44 21.64 10.70
N LYS A 285 -2.57 21.57 11.71
CA LYS A 285 -2.57 22.49 12.85
C LYS A 285 -1.18 23.12 12.99
N LEU A 286 -1.13 24.41 13.27
CA LEU A 286 0.04 25.14 13.74
C LEU A 286 -0.44 26.11 14.85
N PRO A 287 0.21 26.18 16.04
CA PRO A 287 1.39 25.40 16.46
C PRO A 287 0.99 23.96 16.74
N THR A 288 2.00 23.09 16.83
CA THR A 288 1.78 21.66 16.97
C THR A 288 2.28 21.14 18.32
N GLU A 289 1.51 20.25 18.94
CA GLU A 289 1.72 19.85 20.35
C GLU A 289 2.91 18.91 20.58
N THR A 290 3.34 18.15 19.56
CA THR A 290 4.45 17.19 19.64
C THR A 290 5.38 17.39 18.46
N LYS A 291 6.72 17.28 18.56
CA LYS A 291 7.65 17.46 17.40
C LYS A 291 7.50 16.42 16.26
N LYS A 292 6.43 15.62 16.24
CA LYS A 292 6.13 14.57 15.24
C LYS A 292 4.85 14.91 14.49
N TYR A 293 4.95 15.03 13.17
CA TYR A 293 3.84 15.37 12.28
C TYR A 293 3.77 14.34 11.14
N TYR A 294 2.60 14.13 10.57
CA TYR A 294 2.40 13.40 9.31
C TYR A 294 1.06 13.84 8.71
N TYR A 295 0.96 15.11 8.27
CA TYR A 295 -0.26 15.59 7.62
C TYR A 295 -0.33 15.11 6.16
N GLY A 296 -1.54 14.82 5.69
CA GLY A 296 -1.78 14.37 4.32
C GLY A 296 -1.64 12.86 4.08
N PRO A 297 -1.77 12.44 2.81
CA PRO A 297 -1.82 11.04 2.40
C PRO A 297 -0.49 10.28 2.59
N GLU A 298 -0.59 9.05 3.09
CA GLU A 298 0.55 8.16 3.33
C GLU A 298 0.38 6.79 2.66
N ASP A 299 1.53 6.19 2.31
CA ASP A 299 1.66 4.85 1.78
C ASP A 299 0.62 4.50 0.67
N PRO A 300 0.67 5.17 -0.49
CA PRO A 300 -0.28 4.93 -1.58
C PRO A 300 -0.10 3.55 -2.22
N ARG A 301 -1.22 2.86 -2.46
CA ARG A 301 -1.31 1.69 -3.35
C ARG A 301 -2.27 2.03 -4.47
N ILE A 302 -2.02 1.50 -5.66
CA ILE A 302 -2.82 1.77 -6.84
C ILE A 302 -3.26 0.44 -7.48
N LEU A 303 -4.50 0.42 -7.96
CA LEU A 303 -5.10 -0.71 -8.65
C LEU A 303 -5.80 -0.21 -9.91
N LEU A 304 -5.85 -1.05 -10.94
CA LEU A 304 -6.65 -0.79 -12.13
C LEU A 304 -8.04 -1.40 -11.94
N ARG A 305 -9.09 -0.63 -12.22
CA ARG A 305 -10.48 -1.13 -12.23
C ARG A 305 -11.16 -0.79 -13.54
N THR A 306 -12.06 -1.65 -14.00
CA THR A 306 -13.07 -1.31 -15.00
C THR A 306 -14.29 -0.78 -14.26
N ASN A 307 -14.68 0.45 -14.54
CA ASN A 307 -15.78 1.11 -13.84
C ASN A 307 -17.16 0.78 -14.45
N PRO A 308 -18.28 1.21 -13.83
CA PRO A 308 -19.62 0.95 -14.34
C PRO A 308 -19.93 1.53 -15.72
N LEU A 309 -19.14 2.50 -16.18
CA LEU A 309 -19.27 3.13 -17.51
C LEU A 309 -18.43 2.42 -18.57
N GLY A 310 -17.71 1.36 -18.22
CA GLY A 310 -17.03 0.45 -19.15
C GLY A 310 -15.59 0.81 -19.50
N PHE A 311 -15.00 1.82 -18.86
CA PHE A 311 -13.60 2.20 -19.07
C PHE A 311 -12.72 1.84 -17.87
N ASP A 312 -11.43 1.65 -18.14
CA ASP A 312 -10.44 1.37 -17.12
C ASP A 312 -9.91 2.66 -16.48
N GLU A 313 -9.86 2.70 -15.16
CA GLU A 313 -9.35 3.83 -14.39
C GLU A 313 -8.52 3.38 -13.18
N PRO A 314 -7.53 4.18 -12.77
CA PRO A 314 -6.79 3.95 -11.54
C PRO A 314 -7.66 4.21 -10.30
N LEU A 315 -7.48 3.38 -9.27
CA LEU A 315 -8.00 3.54 -7.92
C LEU A 315 -6.83 3.57 -6.95
N ILE A 316 -6.65 4.68 -6.25
CA ILE A 316 -5.58 4.86 -5.26
C ILE A 316 -6.16 4.67 -3.87
N VAL A 317 -5.56 3.81 -3.06
CA VAL A 317 -5.87 3.69 -1.64
C VAL A 317 -4.66 4.15 -0.84
N PHE A 318 -4.89 4.87 0.24
CA PHE A 318 -3.84 5.37 1.12
C PHE A 318 -4.38 5.51 2.54
N ASN A 319 -3.49 5.70 3.52
CA ASN A 319 -3.91 6.02 4.88
C ASN A 319 -3.62 7.50 5.18
N MET A 320 -4.43 8.12 6.03
CA MET A 320 -4.27 9.53 6.40
C MET A 320 -4.81 9.76 7.81
N LYS A 321 -4.20 10.68 8.56
CA LYS A 321 -4.68 11.08 9.89
C LYS A 321 -5.49 12.37 9.79
N GLY A 322 -6.76 12.32 10.19
CA GLY A 322 -7.59 13.51 10.34
C GLY A 322 -7.49 14.09 11.76
N LEU A 323 -7.45 15.41 11.91
CA LEU A 323 -7.40 16.08 13.22
C LEU A 323 -8.68 15.82 14.03
N LYS A 324 -9.85 15.80 13.38
CA LYS A 324 -11.13 15.54 14.09
C LYS A 324 -11.24 14.11 14.59
N LEU A 325 -10.84 13.13 13.77
CA LEU A 325 -10.94 11.72 14.11
C LEU A 325 -9.79 11.27 15.03
N THR A 326 -8.65 11.98 14.99
CA THR A 326 -7.38 11.69 15.66
C THR A 326 -6.78 10.30 15.40
N LYS A 327 -7.43 9.46 14.57
CA LYS A 327 -6.98 8.15 14.11
C LYS A 327 -6.42 8.23 12.69
N ARG A 328 -5.48 7.33 12.38
CA ARG A 328 -4.97 7.12 11.03
C ARG A 328 -5.84 6.06 10.36
N VAL A 329 -6.58 6.43 9.32
CA VAL A 329 -7.62 5.57 8.70
C VAL A 329 -7.42 5.47 7.18
N MET A 330 -8.12 4.53 6.56
CA MET A 330 -8.03 4.27 5.12
C MET A 330 -8.91 5.22 4.29
N TYR A 331 -8.40 5.66 3.15
CA TYR A 331 -9.11 6.44 2.15
C TYR A 331 -8.89 5.82 0.77
N SER A 332 -9.91 5.91 -0.08
CA SER A 332 -9.77 5.65 -1.52
C SER A 332 -9.96 6.93 -2.32
N TYR A 333 -9.28 7.01 -3.45
CA TYR A 333 -9.28 8.17 -4.33
C TYR A 333 -9.26 7.75 -5.79
N LEU A 334 -10.24 8.23 -6.54
CA LEU A 334 -10.35 8.08 -7.99
C LEU A 334 -9.79 9.37 -8.63
N PRO A 335 -8.56 9.38 -9.18
CA PRO A 335 -7.96 10.59 -9.73
C PRO A 335 -8.69 11.09 -10.98
N PHE A 336 -9.26 10.19 -11.80
CA PHE A 336 -9.98 10.60 -13.01
C PHE A 336 -11.25 11.37 -12.66
N SER A 337 -12.05 10.89 -11.71
CA SER A 337 -13.25 11.60 -11.22
C SER A 337 -12.97 12.59 -10.08
N ASN A 338 -11.71 12.72 -9.65
CA ASN A 338 -11.28 13.49 -8.47
C ASN A 338 -12.16 13.24 -7.23
N THR A 339 -12.43 11.97 -6.94
CA THR A 339 -13.38 11.56 -5.90
C THR A 339 -12.65 10.90 -4.74
N LEU A 340 -12.69 11.54 -3.57
CA LEU A 340 -12.14 11.02 -2.31
C LEU A 340 -13.24 10.36 -1.48
N LYS A 341 -12.96 9.18 -0.92
CA LYS A 341 -13.85 8.45 -0.01
C LYS A 341 -13.11 7.97 1.22
N LEU A 342 -13.68 8.24 2.39
CA LEU A 342 -13.25 7.60 3.64
C LEU A 342 -13.76 6.16 3.64
N LEU A 343 -12.88 5.19 3.88
CA LEU A 343 -13.27 3.79 3.99
C LEU A 343 -13.65 3.49 5.43
N LYS A 344 -14.90 3.06 5.66
CA LYS A 344 -15.46 2.85 6.99
C LYS A 344 -16.15 1.49 7.09
N LYS A 345 -15.73 0.69 8.08
CA LYS A 345 -16.41 -0.56 8.45
C LYS A 345 -17.82 -0.26 8.97
N ARG A 346 -18.84 -0.98 8.47
CA ARG A 346 -20.25 -0.73 8.85
C ARG A 346 -20.52 -1.02 10.33
N GLN A 347 -19.98 -2.13 10.82
CA GLN A 347 -20.33 -2.70 12.12
C GLN A 347 -19.23 -2.53 13.17
N GLU A 348 -18.13 -1.85 12.83
CA GLU A 348 -16.98 -1.72 13.73
C GLU A 348 -16.42 -0.29 13.79
N PRO A 349 -15.86 0.11 14.95
CA PRO A 349 -15.13 1.35 15.05
C PRO A 349 -13.83 1.30 14.25
N PHE A 350 -13.25 2.47 13.97
CA PHE A 350 -11.90 2.57 13.45
C PHE A 350 -10.88 2.04 14.46
N ALA A 351 -9.88 1.30 14.00
CA ALA A 351 -8.68 1.03 14.79
C ALA A 351 -7.91 2.33 15.03
N ASN A 352 -6.99 2.34 16.00
CA ASN A 352 -6.17 3.54 16.25
C ASN A 352 -5.27 3.87 15.05
N ILE A 353 -4.77 2.82 14.38
CA ILE A 353 -3.88 2.90 13.22
C ILE A 353 -4.33 1.86 12.20
N GLU A 354 -4.98 2.29 11.12
CA GLU A 354 -5.26 1.47 9.94
C GLU A 354 -4.13 1.65 8.92
N LYS A 355 -3.04 0.94 9.18
CA LYS A 355 -1.85 0.84 8.33
C LYS A 355 -1.60 -0.65 8.07
N ASN A 356 -0.76 -0.96 7.08
CA ASN A 356 -0.32 -2.34 6.79
C ASN A 356 -1.40 -3.25 6.18
N TRP A 357 -2.49 -2.68 5.68
CA TRP A 357 -3.45 -3.38 4.84
C TRP A 357 -2.86 -3.58 3.43
N THR A 358 -3.39 -4.57 2.72
CA THR A 358 -3.03 -4.86 1.33
C THR A 358 -4.31 -4.94 0.48
N PRO A 359 -4.48 -4.06 -0.52
CA PRO A 359 -5.66 -4.10 -1.39
C PRO A 359 -5.54 -5.16 -2.48
N PHE A 360 -6.68 -5.67 -2.95
CA PHE A 360 -6.77 -6.54 -4.12
C PHE A 360 -8.15 -6.46 -4.78
N LYS A 361 -8.24 -6.92 -6.02
CA LYS A 361 -9.48 -7.05 -6.78
C LYS A 361 -9.92 -8.51 -6.75
N SER A 362 -11.03 -8.84 -6.07
CA SER A 362 -11.59 -10.18 -6.18
C SER A 362 -12.15 -10.40 -7.59
N VAL A 363 -11.73 -11.50 -8.23
CA VAL A 363 -12.17 -11.92 -9.58
C VAL A 363 -13.28 -12.96 -9.54
N ALA A 364 -13.67 -13.43 -8.34
CA ALA A 364 -14.72 -14.42 -8.17
C ALA A 364 -16.12 -13.89 -8.54
N GLN A 365 -16.29 -12.58 -8.71
CA GLN A 365 -17.55 -11.99 -9.15
C GLN A 365 -17.64 -11.96 -10.68
N PRO A 366 -18.71 -12.51 -11.30
CA PRO A 366 -18.86 -12.59 -12.76
C PRO A 366 -19.05 -11.24 -13.47
N SER A 367 -19.12 -10.14 -12.71
CA SER A 367 -19.27 -8.79 -13.26
C SER A 367 -17.91 -8.28 -13.77
N ARG A 368 -17.88 -7.87 -15.05
CA ARG A 368 -16.75 -7.10 -15.60
C ARG A 368 -16.55 -5.77 -14.87
N VAL A 369 -17.63 -5.21 -14.32
CA VAL A 369 -17.63 -3.95 -13.55
C VAL A 369 -17.21 -4.21 -12.12
N GLN A 370 -16.18 -3.48 -11.66
CA GLN A 370 -15.71 -3.56 -10.28
C GLN A 370 -16.32 -2.45 -9.42
N THR A 371 -17.28 -2.80 -8.57
CA THR A 371 -17.91 -1.88 -7.61
C THR A 371 -17.27 -1.96 -6.21
N THR A 372 -16.51 -3.01 -5.92
CA THR A 372 -15.90 -3.24 -4.61
C THR A 372 -14.38 -3.36 -4.70
N ILE A 373 -13.68 -3.03 -3.63
CA ILE A 373 -12.24 -3.29 -3.46
C ILE A 373 -12.04 -4.10 -2.19
N HIS A 374 -11.24 -5.16 -2.27
CA HIS A 374 -11.01 -6.06 -1.15
C HIS A 374 -9.67 -5.73 -0.50
N PHE A 375 -9.54 -6.08 0.76
CA PHE A 375 -8.33 -5.86 1.53
C PHE A 375 -8.03 -7.07 2.39
N ILE A 376 -6.77 -7.50 2.40
CA ILE A 376 -6.22 -8.07 3.62
C ILE A 376 -6.04 -6.91 4.58
N TYR A 377 -6.93 -6.80 5.56
CA TYR A 377 -6.84 -5.76 6.59
C TYR A 377 -5.75 -6.07 7.62
N SER A 378 -5.55 -7.36 7.91
CA SER A 378 -4.48 -7.85 8.76
C SER A 378 -4.05 -9.24 8.27
N MET A 379 -2.74 -9.50 8.15
CA MET A 379 -2.23 -10.80 7.69
C MET A 379 -2.17 -11.84 8.81
N ILE A 380 -1.92 -11.41 10.05
CA ILE A 380 -1.77 -12.30 11.21
C ILE A 380 -2.50 -11.71 12.43
N PRO A 381 -3.58 -12.35 12.90
CA PRO A 381 -4.37 -13.36 12.18
C PRO A 381 -5.15 -12.74 11.01
N LEU A 382 -5.43 -13.54 9.98
CA LEU A 382 -5.91 -13.10 8.67
C LEU A 382 -7.33 -12.50 8.72
N GLU A 383 -7.45 -11.19 8.52
CA GLU A 383 -8.71 -10.46 8.38
C GLU A 383 -8.88 -9.94 6.96
N VAL A 384 -10.04 -10.22 6.37
CA VAL A 384 -10.39 -9.79 5.01
C VAL A 384 -11.67 -8.97 5.03
N LEU A 385 -11.67 -7.86 4.31
CA LEU A 385 -12.84 -6.99 4.16
C LEU A 385 -13.03 -6.59 2.70
N ALA A 386 -14.27 -6.28 2.32
CA ALA A 386 -14.63 -5.68 1.05
C ALA A 386 -15.26 -4.31 1.29
N CYS A 387 -14.83 -3.30 0.54
CA CYS A 387 -15.40 -1.96 0.57
C CYS A 387 -16.06 -1.63 -0.75
N ASP A 388 -17.28 -1.11 -0.71
CA ASP A 388 -17.93 -0.48 -1.85
C ASP A 388 -17.20 0.82 -2.20
N ILE A 389 -16.76 0.97 -3.46
CA ILE A 389 -15.89 2.07 -3.88
C ILE A 389 -16.64 3.42 -3.88
N ASP A 390 -17.94 3.40 -4.18
CA ASP A 390 -18.73 4.62 -4.33
C ASP A 390 -19.16 5.22 -2.98
N SER A 391 -19.56 4.36 -2.04
CA SER A 391 -20.00 4.75 -0.70
C SER A 391 -18.85 4.80 0.31
N GLY A 392 -17.78 4.03 0.09
CA GLY A 392 -16.69 3.84 1.06
C GLY A 392 -17.07 2.94 2.24
N LEU A 393 -18.23 2.27 2.21
CA LEU A 393 -18.66 1.37 3.28
C LEU A 393 -18.04 -0.01 3.11
N CYS A 394 -17.50 -0.54 4.21
CA CYS A 394 -16.79 -1.81 4.23
C CYS A 394 -17.50 -2.86 5.07
N ASP A 395 -17.54 -4.08 4.53
CA ASP A 395 -18.10 -5.28 5.12
C ASP A 395 -16.98 -6.28 5.38
N ILE A 396 -17.03 -6.94 6.54
CA ILE A 396 -16.03 -7.92 6.97
C ILE A 396 -16.40 -9.25 6.31
N LEU A 397 -15.49 -9.80 5.50
CA LEU A 397 -15.68 -11.09 4.85
C LEU A 397 -15.14 -12.23 5.71
N GLN A 398 -14.03 -11.97 6.40
CA GLN A 398 -13.39 -12.95 7.27
C GLN A 398 -12.74 -12.24 8.46
N LYS A 399 -13.02 -12.74 9.67
CA LYS A 399 -12.41 -12.21 10.89
C LYS A 399 -12.21 -13.30 11.96
N PRO A 400 -10.97 -13.68 12.25
CA PRO A 400 -10.64 -14.58 13.35
C PRO A 400 -10.80 -13.88 14.71
N ALA A 401 -10.91 -14.67 15.78
CA ALA A 401 -10.88 -14.15 17.13
C ALA A 401 -9.51 -13.49 17.42
N LYS A 402 -9.53 -12.27 17.95
CA LYS A 402 -8.33 -11.53 18.38
C LYS A 402 -8.48 -11.06 19.81
N HIS A 403 -7.45 -11.28 20.63
CA HIS A 403 -7.40 -10.74 21.99
C HIS A 403 -7.16 -9.22 22.01
N ASP A 404 -6.27 -8.72 21.14
CA ASP A 404 -6.06 -7.28 20.93
C ASP A 404 -6.53 -6.88 19.53
N TYR A 405 -7.50 -5.97 19.49
CA TYR A 405 -8.06 -5.39 18.28
C TYR A 405 -7.02 -4.69 17.40
N ASN A 406 -5.95 -4.15 18.00
CA ASN A 406 -4.90 -3.41 17.30
C ASN A 406 -3.66 -4.27 17.01
N TYR A 407 -3.68 -5.57 17.32
CA TYR A 407 -2.55 -6.44 17.07
C TYR A 407 -2.28 -6.60 15.56
N VAL A 408 -1.01 -6.45 15.20
CA VAL A 408 -0.50 -6.67 13.83
C VAL A 408 0.83 -7.43 13.92
N GLY A 409 0.86 -8.62 13.33
CA GLY A 409 2.06 -9.46 13.27
C GLY A 409 3.23 -8.88 12.48
N GLY A 410 4.26 -9.71 12.24
CA GLY A 410 5.47 -9.34 11.50
C GLY A 410 5.21 -9.02 10.02
N LEU A 411 4.25 -9.70 9.40
CA LEU A 411 3.79 -9.47 8.02
C LEU A 411 2.83 -8.29 7.91
N ARG A 412 3.15 -7.33 7.05
CA ARG A 412 2.53 -5.99 7.06
C ARG A 412 2.45 -5.35 5.68
N GLY A 413 1.26 -5.28 5.10
CA GLY A 413 1.03 -4.52 3.86
C GLY A 413 2.00 -4.95 2.76
N GLY A 414 2.42 -4.00 1.91
CA GLY A 414 3.38 -4.24 0.84
C GLY A 414 2.78 -3.75 -0.49
N THR A 415 2.95 -4.55 -1.54
CA THR A 415 2.25 -4.36 -2.81
C THR A 415 0.75 -4.57 -2.64
N GLN A 416 -0.05 -4.12 -3.61
CA GLN A 416 -1.35 -4.73 -3.85
C GLN A 416 -1.20 -6.21 -4.22
N LEU A 417 -2.26 -7.01 -4.05
CA LEU A 417 -2.29 -8.34 -4.68
C LEU A 417 -2.91 -8.25 -6.07
N VAL A 418 -2.39 -9.07 -6.97
CA VAL A 418 -2.88 -9.23 -8.34
C VAL A 418 -3.26 -10.69 -8.58
N SER A 419 -4.26 -10.93 -9.41
CA SER A 419 -4.58 -12.29 -9.88
C SER A 419 -3.45 -12.83 -10.75
N LEU A 420 -3.40 -14.15 -10.93
CA LEU A 420 -2.55 -14.77 -11.95
C LEU A 420 -2.82 -14.13 -13.32
N PRO A 421 -1.81 -13.96 -14.20
CA PRO A 421 -1.98 -13.34 -15.52
C PRO A 421 -2.58 -14.33 -16.54
N LEU A 422 -3.60 -15.08 -16.10
CA LEU A 422 -4.36 -16.08 -16.85
C LEU A 422 -5.70 -15.48 -17.31
N ASN A 423 -5.64 -14.26 -17.83
CA ASN A 423 -6.80 -13.47 -18.24
C ASN A 423 -7.32 -13.89 -19.64
N GLU A 424 -8.26 -13.13 -20.21
CA GLU A 424 -8.88 -13.41 -21.50
C GLU A 424 -7.91 -13.41 -22.70
N THR A 425 -6.70 -12.85 -22.55
CA THR A 425 -5.67 -12.91 -23.60
C THR A 425 -5.04 -14.30 -23.70
N ILE A 426 -5.06 -15.09 -22.62
CA ILE A 426 -4.57 -16.47 -22.64
C ILE A 426 -5.65 -17.38 -23.26
N PRO A 427 -5.31 -18.18 -24.29
CA PRO A 427 -6.25 -19.09 -24.94
C PRO A 427 -7.00 -20.00 -23.96
N SER A 428 -8.28 -20.24 -24.24
CA SER A 428 -9.13 -21.11 -23.41
C SER A 428 -8.57 -22.52 -23.27
N GLU A 429 -8.02 -23.07 -24.35
CA GLU A 429 -7.44 -24.40 -24.47
C GLU A 429 -6.26 -24.62 -23.53
N ILE A 430 -5.56 -23.54 -23.19
CA ILE A 430 -4.47 -23.54 -22.20
C ILE A 430 -5.06 -23.41 -20.81
N ARG A 431 -5.93 -22.42 -20.57
CA ARG A 431 -6.53 -22.16 -19.25
C ARG A 431 -7.29 -23.36 -18.69
N THR A 432 -8.01 -24.10 -19.52
CA THR A 432 -8.78 -25.28 -19.09
C THR A 432 -7.93 -26.52 -18.79
N LYS A 433 -6.68 -26.57 -19.29
CA LYS A 433 -5.73 -27.66 -18.97
C LYS A 433 -4.94 -27.39 -17.68
N LEU A 434 -4.92 -26.17 -17.16
CA LEU A 434 -4.21 -25.85 -15.91
C LEU A 434 -4.91 -26.52 -14.72
N PRO A 435 -4.17 -27.17 -13.80
CA PRO A 435 -4.73 -27.92 -12.69
C PRO A 435 -5.13 -27.00 -11.53
N ILE A 436 -5.88 -25.93 -11.78
CA ILE A 436 -6.38 -25.04 -10.73
C ILE A 436 -7.76 -25.58 -10.29
N PRO A 437 -7.94 -25.90 -8.99
CA PRO A 437 -9.21 -26.38 -8.46
C PRO A 437 -10.38 -25.48 -8.86
N LYS A 438 -11.53 -26.10 -9.13
CA LYS A 438 -12.76 -25.35 -9.39
C LYS A 438 -13.09 -24.48 -8.17
N ASN A 439 -13.57 -23.25 -8.41
CA ASN A 439 -13.99 -22.29 -7.38
C ASN A 439 -12.85 -21.75 -6.49
N ARG A 440 -11.60 -21.95 -6.90
CA ARG A 440 -10.43 -21.33 -6.29
C ARG A 440 -9.97 -20.13 -7.10
N GLN A 441 -9.66 -19.05 -6.41
CA GLN A 441 -8.91 -17.91 -6.94
C GLN A 441 -7.64 -17.71 -6.14
N VAL A 442 -6.57 -17.31 -6.81
CA VAL A 442 -5.27 -17.06 -6.16
C VAL A 442 -4.76 -15.69 -6.54
N TYR A 443 -4.41 -14.93 -5.52
CA TYR A 443 -3.83 -13.59 -5.62
C TYR A 443 -2.42 -13.61 -5.08
N ILE A 444 -1.54 -12.86 -5.73
CA ILE A 444 -0.11 -12.88 -5.46
C ILE A 444 0.35 -11.47 -5.09
N GLY A 445 1.27 -11.36 -4.14
CA GLY A 445 1.87 -10.09 -3.78
C GLY A 445 3.19 -10.25 -3.05
N TRP A 446 3.79 -9.10 -2.74
CA TRP A 446 4.98 -9.02 -1.92
C TRP A 446 4.63 -8.29 -0.64
N ALA A 447 4.47 -9.05 0.44
CA ALA A 447 4.25 -8.50 1.76
C ALA A 447 5.52 -7.78 2.24
N ARG A 448 5.36 -6.69 2.98
CA ARG A 448 6.49 -6.11 3.73
C ARG A 448 6.53 -6.74 5.11
N THR A 449 7.62 -7.43 5.42
CA THR A 449 7.83 -7.98 6.76
C THR A 449 8.70 -7.07 7.58
N HIS A 450 8.36 -6.89 8.85
CA HIS A 450 9.11 -6.09 9.82
C HIS A 450 9.53 -6.94 11.00
N LEU A 451 10.83 -7.14 11.17
CA LEU A 451 11.40 -7.82 12.32
C LEU A 451 12.25 -6.83 13.13
N ASN A 452 12.02 -6.80 14.44
CA ASN A 452 12.84 -6.05 15.39
C ASN A 452 14.09 -6.85 15.76
N ASN A 453 15.16 -6.17 16.18
CA ASN A 453 16.43 -6.78 16.59
C ASN A 453 16.92 -7.82 15.57
N CYS A 454 16.81 -7.48 14.27
CA CYS A 454 17.04 -8.43 13.20
C CYS A 454 18.42 -8.20 12.60
N GLY A 455 19.34 -9.13 12.89
CA GLY A 455 20.71 -9.07 12.40
C GLY A 455 21.49 -8.05 13.21
N CYS A 456 21.97 -7.00 12.55
CA CYS A 456 22.85 -6.00 13.14
C CYS A 456 22.15 -4.69 13.54
N GLY A 457 20.95 -4.41 13.03
CA GLY A 457 20.23 -3.14 13.26
C GLY A 457 18.96 -3.29 14.12
N ASP A 458 18.41 -2.15 14.56
CA ASP A 458 17.21 -2.05 15.40
C ASP A 458 15.98 -2.76 14.79
N SER A 459 15.82 -2.61 13.47
CA SER A 459 14.82 -3.37 12.73
C SER A 459 15.13 -3.49 11.25
N MET A 460 14.68 -4.59 10.66
CA MET A 460 14.81 -4.88 9.24
C MET A 460 13.44 -4.99 8.58
N TYR A 461 13.33 -4.39 7.38
CA TYR A 461 12.17 -4.55 6.51
C TYR A 461 12.61 -5.17 5.19
N ARG A 462 11.96 -6.26 4.81
CA ARG A 462 12.16 -6.91 3.51
C ARG A 462 10.83 -7.35 2.90
N PRO A 463 10.79 -7.49 1.57
CA PRO A 463 9.75 -8.23 0.88
C PRO A 463 9.71 -9.71 1.32
N ASN A 464 8.50 -10.25 1.45
CA ASN A 464 8.22 -11.69 1.42
C ASN A 464 7.16 -11.91 0.34
N PHE A 465 7.39 -12.84 -0.57
CA PHE A 465 6.36 -13.32 -1.49
C PHE A 465 5.20 -13.92 -0.69
N ILE A 466 3.96 -13.64 -1.09
CA ILE A 466 2.76 -14.24 -0.49
C ILE A 466 1.75 -14.63 -1.56
N THR A 467 1.01 -15.70 -1.28
CA THR A 467 -0.22 -16.06 -1.98
C THR A 467 -1.41 -15.94 -1.04
N LEU A 468 -2.51 -15.36 -1.54
CA LEU A 468 -3.81 -15.38 -0.90
C LEU A 468 -4.72 -16.29 -1.74
N VAL A 469 -5.20 -17.36 -1.14
CA VAL A 469 -6.18 -18.27 -1.73
C VAL A 469 -7.58 -17.84 -1.26
N GLU A 470 -8.50 -17.71 -2.21
CA GLU A 470 -9.92 -17.47 -2.02
C GLU A 470 -10.68 -18.69 -2.57
N ASP A 471 -11.22 -19.52 -1.68
CA ASP A 471 -12.02 -20.70 -2.04
C ASP A 471 -13.51 -20.37 -1.83
N TYR A 472 -14.35 -20.70 -2.81
CA TYR A 472 -15.80 -20.50 -2.74
C TYR A 472 -16.54 -21.82 -2.48
N ASP A 473 -17.27 -21.85 -1.37
CA ASP A 473 -18.20 -22.91 -0.98
C ASP A 473 -19.58 -22.63 -1.59
N GLU A 474 -19.87 -23.32 -2.69
CA GLU A 474 -21.15 -23.24 -3.41
C GLU A 474 -22.35 -23.67 -2.55
N VAL A 475 -22.16 -24.51 -1.53
CA VAL A 475 -23.26 -25.05 -0.71
C VAL A 475 -23.78 -24.00 0.26
N ASN A 476 -22.88 -23.25 0.88
CA ASN A 476 -23.22 -22.24 1.89
C ASN A 476 -23.10 -20.80 1.39
N ASP A 477 -22.82 -20.59 0.10
CA ASP A 477 -22.58 -19.28 -0.52
C ASP A 477 -21.56 -18.46 0.27
N LYS A 478 -20.41 -19.08 0.56
CA LYS A 478 -19.40 -18.51 1.46
C LYS A 478 -18.00 -18.59 0.85
N TYR A 479 -17.23 -17.52 1.06
CA TYR A 479 -15.82 -17.46 0.70
C TYR A 479 -14.93 -17.73 1.93
N TYR A 480 -13.89 -18.53 1.73
CA TYR A 480 -12.83 -18.78 2.71
C TYR A 480 -11.51 -18.25 2.18
N TYR A 481 -10.77 -17.55 3.03
CA TYR A 481 -9.48 -16.95 2.69
C TYR A 481 -8.36 -17.54 3.54
N LYS A 482 -7.23 -17.85 2.91
CA LYS A 482 -6.00 -18.28 3.60
C LYS A 482 -4.75 -17.76 2.91
N ILE A 483 -3.68 -17.59 3.68
CA ILE A 483 -2.34 -17.41 3.12
C ILE A 483 -1.86 -18.79 2.71
N GLY A 484 -1.84 -19.06 1.39
CA GLY A 484 -1.49 -20.38 0.86
C GLY A 484 0.00 -20.64 1.01
N ASP A 485 0.81 -19.71 0.54
CA ASP A 485 2.27 -19.80 0.55
C ASP A 485 2.88 -18.46 0.92
N ILE A 486 4.10 -18.55 1.46
CA ILE A 486 4.83 -17.39 1.87
C ILE A 486 6.34 -17.66 1.84
N SER A 487 7.13 -16.74 1.30
CA SER A 487 8.59 -16.87 1.34
C SER A 487 9.21 -16.35 2.63
N GLY A 488 10.46 -16.72 2.88
CA GLY A 488 11.36 -15.92 3.73
C GLY A 488 11.65 -14.52 3.13
N TYR A 489 12.56 -13.77 3.75
CA TYR A 489 13.02 -12.49 3.20
C TYR A 489 13.57 -12.63 1.79
N PHE A 490 13.10 -11.79 0.88
CA PHE A 490 13.53 -11.71 -0.51
C PHE A 490 13.85 -10.27 -0.87
N ASP A 491 15.09 -9.97 -1.25
CA ASP A 491 15.57 -8.59 -1.45
C ASP A 491 15.74 -8.18 -2.92
N PHE A 492 15.44 -9.08 -3.86
CA PHE A 492 15.65 -8.87 -5.31
C PHE A 492 17.11 -8.54 -5.70
N ALA A 493 18.08 -8.82 -4.81
CA ALA A 493 19.45 -8.32 -4.91
C ALA A 493 19.52 -6.79 -5.08
N ALA A 494 18.50 -6.08 -4.59
CA ALA A 494 18.43 -4.62 -4.65
C ALA A 494 19.50 -4.00 -3.74
N LYS A 495 19.96 -2.80 -4.11
CA LYS A 495 20.80 -2.00 -3.23
C LYS A 495 19.93 -1.43 -2.11
N ILE A 496 20.43 -1.55 -0.89
CA ILE A 496 19.71 -1.11 0.31
C ILE A 496 20.48 0.05 0.90
N GLU A 497 19.90 1.24 0.79
CA GLU A 497 20.46 2.43 1.37
C GLU A 497 20.24 2.42 2.90
N PRO A 498 21.26 2.81 3.69
CA PRO A 498 21.07 3.01 5.12
C PRO A 498 20.24 4.28 5.39
N TRP A 499 19.53 4.28 6.51
CA TRP A 499 18.96 5.53 7.02
C TRP A 499 20.08 6.45 7.46
N SER A 500 20.20 7.60 6.81
CA SER A 500 21.17 8.61 7.20
C SER A 500 20.55 9.74 8.02
N LYS A 501 21.39 10.42 8.80
CA LYS A 501 21.04 11.66 9.49
C LYS A 501 21.97 12.77 9.03
N GLN A 502 21.42 13.98 8.93
CA GLN A 502 22.24 15.18 8.76
C GLN A 502 22.90 15.49 10.10
N VAL A 503 24.23 15.62 10.10
CA VAL A 503 25.05 15.93 11.27
C VAL A 503 26.05 17.02 10.91
N LEU A 504 26.49 17.77 11.91
CA LEU A 504 27.56 18.75 11.75
C LEU A 504 28.90 18.08 12.02
N ASP A 505 29.90 18.36 11.20
CA ASP A 505 31.30 18.07 11.52
C ASP A 505 31.85 19.05 12.55
N GLU A 506 33.11 18.87 12.95
CA GLU A 506 33.77 19.71 13.96
C GLU A 506 33.92 21.17 13.49
N GLU A 507 33.96 21.37 12.18
CA GLU A 507 34.02 22.67 11.50
C GLU A 507 32.65 23.31 11.29
N GLY A 508 31.56 22.62 11.65
CA GLY A 508 30.18 23.11 11.51
C GLY A 508 29.58 22.95 10.11
N ASN A 509 30.19 22.16 9.22
CA ASN A 509 29.61 21.80 7.94
C ASN A 509 28.64 20.62 8.10
N LEU A 510 27.53 20.68 7.37
CA LEU A 510 26.55 19.59 7.31
C LEU A 510 27.06 18.45 6.42
N TYR A 511 27.14 17.25 6.98
CA TYR A 511 27.34 16.02 6.23
C TYR A 511 26.30 14.96 6.58
N GLU A 512 26.22 13.95 5.73
CA GLU A 512 25.25 12.88 5.83
C GLU A 512 25.90 11.65 6.45
N LYS A 513 25.57 11.36 7.71
CA LYS A 513 26.07 10.18 8.41
C LYS A 513 25.14 9.00 8.16
N ALA A 514 25.67 8.01 7.47
CA ALA A 514 25.01 6.77 7.09
C ALA A 514 25.83 5.60 7.63
N GLU A 515 25.31 4.90 8.64
CA GLU A 515 25.96 3.71 9.16
C GLU A 515 25.21 2.47 8.68
N GLN A 516 25.90 1.64 7.91
CA GLN A 516 25.39 0.34 7.53
C GLN A 516 25.31 -0.51 8.80
N CYS A 517 24.23 -1.26 8.96
CA CYS A 517 23.98 -2.05 10.18
C CYS A 517 23.63 -1.24 11.46
N GLU A 518 23.33 0.06 11.39
CA GLU A 518 22.72 0.79 12.51
C GLU A 518 21.28 1.23 12.19
N GLY A 519 20.43 1.29 13.22
CA GLY A 519 19.06 1.79 13.07
C GLY A 519 18.19 0.90 12.19
N ARG A 520 17.40 1.52 11.31
CA ARG A 520 16.42 0.82 10.46
C ARG A 520 17.01 0.50 9.10
N ASN A 521 16.90 -0.77 8.72
CA ASN A 521 17.33 -1.27 7.42
C ASN A 521 16.10 -1.59 6.56
N VAL A 522 15.74 -0.68 5.64
CA VAL A 522 14.41 -0.66 5.03
C VAL A 522 14.48 -0.89 3.52
N LEU A 523 13.86 -1.97 3.06
CA LEU A 523 13.50 -2.20 1.66
C LEU A 523 12.00 -2.54 1.61
N ILE A 524 11.22 -1.73 0.91
CA ILE A 524 9.76 -1.88 0.82
C ILE A 524 9.37 -2.24 -0.60
N PRO A 525 8.62 -3.33 -0.82
CA PRO A 525 7.92 -3.53 -2.07
C PRO A 525 6.65 -2.66 -2.08
N ASN A 526 6.56 -1.76 -3.04
CA ASN A 526 5.51 -0.74 -3.10
C ASN A 526 4.33 -1.19 -3.97
N SER A 527 4.60 -1.74 -5.15
CA SER A 527 3.55 -2.17 -6.08
C SER A 527 4.04 -3.23 -7.05
N ILE A 528 3.10 -4.06 -7.52
CA ILE A 528 3.27 -4.83 -8.76
C ILE A 528 2.80 -3.92 -9.91
N ALA A 529 3.74 -3.29 -10.62
CA ALA A 529 3.42 -2.32 -11.67
C ALA A 529 2.64 -2.94 -12.84
N TYR A 530 2.99 -4.18 -13.17
CA TYR A 530 2.34 -5.02 -14.16
C TYR A 530 2.74 -6.47 -13.92
N TRP A 531 1.94 -7.40 -14.42
CA TRP A 531 2.30 -8.81 -14.56
C TRP A 531 1.55 -9.37 -15.76
N ASP A 532 2.29 -9.87 -16.76
CA ASP A 532 1.71 -10.29 -18.03
C ASP A 532 2.56 -11.39 -18.69
N VAL A 533 1.95 -12.14 -19.60
CA VAL A 533 2.59 -13.22 -20.37
C VAL A 533 2.93 -12.71 -21.76
N GLU A 534 4.21 -12.71 -22.10
CA GLU A 534 4.69 -12.26 -23.42
C GLU A 534 4.64 -13.38 -24.46
N SER A 535 5.00 -14.60 -24.06
CA SER A 535 4.94 -15.78 -24.92
C SER A 535 4.58 -17.03 -24.13
N ILE A 536 4.11 -18.07 -24.83
CA ILE A 536 3.87 -19.40 -24.28
C ILE A 536 4.63 -20.40 -25.14
N GLN A 537 5.43 -21.23 -24.49
CA GLN A 537 6.06 -22.37 -25.13
C GLN A 537 5.21 -23.62 -24.88
N LEU A 538 4.84 -24.30 -25.97
CA LEU A 538 4.09 -25.56 -25.96
C LEU A 538 4.90 -26.61 -26.71
N ALA A 539 5.25 -27.71 -26.05
CA ALA A 539 6.03 -28.81 -26.65
C ALA A 539 7.29 -28.33 -27.40
N GLY A 540 7.96 -27.31 -26.86
CA GLY A 540 9.17 -26.73 -27.44
C GLY A 540 8.95 -25.59 -28.44
N ILE A 541 7.72 -25.34 -28.92
CA ILE A 541 7.40 -24.27 -29.88
C ILE A 541 6.91 -23.03 -29.13
N GLU A 542 7.53 -21.87 -29.39
CA GLU A 542 7.17 -20.59 -28.78
C GLU A 542 6.12 -19.84 -29.60
N TYR A 543 5.08 -19.35 -28.91
CA TYR A 543 4.01 -18.54 -29.47
C TYR A 543 3.97 -17.20 -28.74
N HIS A 544 4.13 -16.10 -29.46
CA HIS A 544 4.05 -14.75 -28.87
C HIS A 544 2.61 -14.29 -28.70
N LYS A 545 2.38 -13.42 -27.70
CA LYS A 545 1.06 -12.89 -27.30
C LYS A 545 0.19 -12.39 -28.44
N GLN A 546 0.82 -11.73 -29.41
CA GLN A 546 0.18 -11.16 -30.60
C GLN A 546 -0.55 -12.22 -31.45
N ASN A 547 -0.12 -13.49 -31.35
CA ASN A 547 -0.66 -14.62 -32.10
C ASN A 547 -1.59 -15.52 -31.26
N PHE A 548 -1.83 -15.22 -29.98
CA PHE A 548 -2.64 -16.08 -29.10
C PHE A 548 -4.07 -16.30 -29.62
N GLN A 549 -4.67 -15.31 -30.30
CA GLN A 549 -6.01 -15.46 -30.86
C GLN A 549 -6.11 -16.53 -31.95
N GLU A 550 -5.07 -16.66 -32.77
CA GLU A 550 -5.08 -17.48 -33.99
C GLU A 550 -4.31 -18.79 -33.83
N MET A 551 -3.58 -18.97 -32.71
CA MET A 551 -2.65 -20.09 -32.56
C MET A 551 -3.34 -21.45 -32.71
N PHE A 552 -4.56 -21.60 -32.17
CA PHE A 552 -5.33 -22.85 -32.27
C PHE A 552 -6.19 -22.96 -33.54
N SER A 553 -6.46 -21.85 -34.24
CA SER A 553 -7.36 -21.83 -35.40
C SER A 553 -6.80 -22.55 -36.62
N ASN A 554 -5.48 -22.66 -36.74
CA ASN A 554 -4.81 -23.22 -37.92
C ASN A 554 -4.38 -24.70 -37.75
N GLY A 555 -4.74 -25.36 -36.65
CA GLY A 555 -4.35 -26.75 -36.37
C GLY A 555 -2.83 -26.96 -36.24
N LYS A 556 -2.07 -25.89 -36.03
CA LYS A 556 -0.60 -25.90 -35.96
C LYS A 556 -0.07 -26.26 -34.56
N VAL A 557 -0.91 -26.21 -33.54
CA VAL A 557 -0.53 -26.54 -32.17
C VAL A 557 -0.72 -28.06 -31.98
N PRO A 558 0.34 -28.82 -31.65
CA PRO A 558 0.21 -30.25 -31.35
C PRO A 558 -0.63 -30.45 -30.06
N ASP A 559 -1.15 -31.66 -29.83
CA ASP A 559 -1.71 -31.98 -28.52
C ASP A 559 -0.62 -31.89 -27.45
N PHE A 560 -0.98 -31.38 -26.28
CA PHE A 560 -0.04 -31.06 -25.19
C PHE A 560 -0.68 -31.33 -23.83
N SER A 561 0.12 -31.68 -22.84
CA SER A 561 -0.32 -31.80 -21.45
C SER A 561 -0.04 -30.51 -20.65
N ALA A 562 -0.66 -30.38 -19.48
CA ALA A 562 -0.51 -29.19 -18.62
C ALA A 562 0.95 -28.88 -18.25
N ASN A 563 1.73 -29.94 -18.04
CA ASN A 563 3.14 -29.95 -17.67
C ASN A 563 4.09 -29.63 -18.86
N GLU A 564 3.59 -29.55 -20.09
CA GLU A 564 4.36 -29.09 -21.26
C GLU A 564 4.19 -27.59 -21.53
N ILE A 565 3.37 -26.91 -20.74
CA ILE A 565 3.10 -25.48 -20.87
C ILE A 565 4.16 -24.72 -20.08
N VAL A 566 4.91 -23.87 -20.76
CA VAL A 566 5.88 -22.96 -20.13
C VAL A 566 5.53 -21.53 -20.51
N PHE A 567 5.28 -20.70 -19.51
CA PHE A 567 4.96 -19.29 -19.69
C PHE A 567 6.22 -18.42 -19.68
N ASN A 568 6.35 -17.51 -20.63
CA ASN A 568 7.33 -16.43 -20.57
C ASN A 568 6.67 -15.19 -19.95
N ASP A 569 6.56 -15.18 -18.61
CA ASP A 569 5.90 -14.12 -17.86
C ASP A 569 6.88 -13.08 -17.31
N TYR A 570 6.42 -11.83 -17.23
CA TYR A 570 7.18 -10.70 -16.72
C TYR A 570 6.38 -9.90 -15.71
N MET A 571 6.95 -9.68 -14.53
CA MET A 571 6.37 -8.87 -13.46
C MET A 571 7.29 -7.69 -13.12
N GLY A 572 6.74 -6.47 -13.11
CA GLY A 572 7.46 -5.30 -12.60
C GLY A 572 7.15 -5.08 -11.12
N VAL A 573 8.16 -5.04 -10.26
CA VAL A 573 8.00 -4.73 -8.83
C VAL A 573 8.69 -3.42 -8.51
N THR A 574 7.93 -2.43 -8.06
CA THR A 574 8.52 -1.17 -7.59
C THR A 574 8.97 -1.28 -6.15
N LEU A 575 10.16 -0.74 -5.87
CA LEU A 575 10.82 -0.80 -4.57
C LEU A 575 11.15 0.61 -4.08
N SER A 576 11.26 0.75 -2.76
CA SER A 576 11.89 1.91 -2.14
C SER A 576 12.80 1.50 -0.99
N SER A 577 13.97 2.10 -0.93
CA SER A 577 14.92 1.96 0.17
C SER A 577 14.99 3.22 1.01
N ALA A 578 15.14 3.03 2.33
CA ALA A 578 15.33 4.09 3.33
C ALA A 578 14.33 5.27 3.27
N ASP A 579 13.13 5.06 2.73
CA ASP A 579 12.12 6.10 2.48
C ASP A 579 12.65 7.28 1.64
N ARG A 580 13.51 7.02 0.65
CA ARG A 580 14.26 8.06 -0.09
C ARG A 580 14.32 7.91 -1.60
N ASP A 581 13.99 6.74 -2.11
CA ASP A 581 14.05 6.46 -3.54
C ASP A 581 12.79 5.77 -4.05
N VAL A 582 12.71 5.72 -5.37
CA VAL A 582 11.78 4.87 -6.12
C VAL A 582 12.61 4.15 -7.17
N SER A 583 12.39 2.85 -7.26
CA SER A 583 13.09 1.99 -8.22
C SER A 583 12.19 0.86 -8.68
N ILE A 584 12.61 0.14 -9.70
CA ILE A 584 11.94 -1.04 -10.22
C ILE A 584 12.93 -2.18 -10.46
N VAL A 585 12.44 -3.40 -10.27
CA VAL A 585 13.05 -4.64 -10.75
C VAL A 585 12.03 -5.40 -11.60
N HIS A 586 12.51 -6.17 -12.57
CA HIS A 586 11.67 -7.03 -13.40
C HIS A 586 11.94 -8.48 -13.03
N VAL A 587 10.89 -9.20 -12.66
CA VAL A 587 10.91 -10.62 -12.33
C VAL A 587 10.40 -11.42 -13.53
N LYS A 588 11.03 -12.55 -13.81
CA LYS A 588 10.68 -13.48 -14.88
C LYS A 588 10.53 -14.90 -14.36
N GLY A 589 9.56 -15.65 -14.89
CA GLY A 589 9.33 -17.07 -14.59
C GLY A 589 8.56 -17.32 -13.30
N LEU A 590 7.94 -16.30 -12.73
CA LEU A 590 7.21 -16.43 -11.46
C LEU A 590 5.92 -17.24 -11.64
N LEU A 591 5.24 -17.13 -12.78
CA LEU A 591 4.03 -17.91 -13.04
C LEU A 591 4.32 -19.42 -13.08
N ASN A 592 5.38 -19.84 -13.77
CA ASN A 592 5.75 -21.26 -13.82
C ASN A 592 6.12 -21.80 -12.43
N TYR A 593 6.78 -21.00 -11.59
CA TYR A 593 7.06 -21.36 -10.21
C TYR A 593 5.76 -21.57 -9.41
N ILE A 594 4.84 -20.60 -9.50
CA ILE A 594 3.57 -20.63 -8.76
C ILE A 594 2.70 -21.82 -9.17
N LEU A 595 2.68 -22.18 -10.46
CA LEU A 595 1.94 -23.34 -10.97
C LEU A 595 2.45 -24.70 -10.45
N GLN A 596 3.56 -24.72 -9.71
CA GLN A 596 4.07 -25.92 -9.04
C GLN A 596 3.77 -25.93 -7.53
N LEU A 597 3.26 -24.83 -6.96
CA LEU A 597 2.97 -24.74 -5.54
C LEU A 597 1.74 -25.62 -5.19
N PRO A 598 1.84 -26.54 -4.22
CA PRO A 598 0.74 -27.41 -3.83
C PRO A 598 -0.54 -26.63 -3.49
N SER A 599 -0.42 -25.51 -2.76
CA SER A 599 -1.53 -24.64 -2.37
C SER A 599 -2.44 -24.22 -3.54
N LEU A 600 -1.89 -24.14 -4.76
CA LEU A 600 -2.59 -23.71 -5.95
C LEU A 600 -3.27 -24.89 -6.65
N ILE A 601 -2.60 -26.05 -6.73
CA ILE A 601 -2.98 -27.13 -7.64
C ILE A 601 -3.55 -28.38 -6.97
N ASP A 602 -3.38 -28.52 -5.65
CA ASP A 602 -3.84 -29.70 -4.92
C ASP A 602 -5.29 -29.51 -4.45
N ASP A 603 -6.20 -30.31 -5.01
CA ASP A 603 -7.63 -30.33 -4.66
C ASP A 603 -7.86 -30.67 -3.18
N SER A 604 -6.96 -31.43 -2.53
CA SER A 604 -7.07 -31.77 -1.11
C SER A 604 -6.90 -30.55 -0.19
N LEU A 605 -6.33 -29.48 -0.73
CA LEU A 605 -6.14 -28.22 -0.01
C LEU A 605 -7.35 -27.29 -0.11
N VAL A 606 -8.43 -27.65 -0.81
CA VAL A 606 -9.63 -26.81 -0.93
C VAL A 606 -10.35 -26.67 0.40
N VAL A 607 -10.56 -25.43 0.83
CA VAL A 607 -11.34 -25.13 2.03
C VAL A 607 -12.77 -24.80 1.62
N ASN A 608 -13.68 -25.73 1.89
CA ASN A 608 -15.10 -25.60 1.54
C ASN A 608 -16.03 -25.79 2.75
N ASN A 609 -15.49 -25.82 3.97
CA ASN A 609 -16.27 -25.98 5.20
C ASN A 609 -15.52 -25.44 6.42
N GLU A 610 -16.27 -25.15 7.48
CA GLU A 610 -15.71 -24.61 8.74
C GLU A 610 -14.79 -25.58 9.48
N VAL A 611 -14.90 -26.90 9.25
CA VAL A 611 -14.09 -27.90 9.97
C VAL A 611 -12.63 -27.87 9.50
N THR A 612 -12.43 -27.65 8.21
CA THR A 612 -11.11 -27.56 7.57
C THR A 612 -10.56 -26.13 7.61
N PHE A 613 -11.43 -25.13 7.77
CA PHE A 613 -11.05 -23.73 7.85
C PHE A 613 -10.32 -23.40 9.16
N GLN A 614 -9.14 -22.78 9.05
CA GLN A 614 -8.32 -22.33 10.18
C GLN A 614 -8.06 -23.40 11.26
N LYS A 615 -7.93 -24.67 10.87
CA LYS A 615 -7.51 -25.76 11.75
C LYS A 615 -6.25 -25.36 12.53
N LYS A 616 -6.09 -25.86 13.75
CA LYS A 616 -4.89 -25.61 14.57
C LYS A 616 -3.63 -25.91 13.74
N GLY A 617 -2.74 -24.92 13.62
CA GLY A 617 -1.53 -25.03 12.79
C GLY A 617 -1.63 -24.44 11.38
N HIS A 618 -2.77 -23.88 10.97
CA HIS A 618 -2.94 -23.26 9.66
C HIS A 618 -1.96 -22.11 9.37
N ASP A 619 -1.33 -21.53 10.39
CA ASP A 619 -0.35 -20.45 10.29
C ASP A 619 1.11 -20.95 10.28
N LEU A 620 1.34 -22.27 10.23
CA LEU A 620 2.68 -22.86 10.32
C LEU A 620 3.60 -22.39 9.18
N ASN A 621 3.09 -22.29 7.95
CA ASN A 621 3.82 -21.72 6.81
C ASN A 621 4.32 -20.30 7.10
N VAL A 622 3.48 -19.46 7.70
CA VAL A 622 3.82 -18.10 8.14
C VAL A 622 4.90 -18.12 9.20
N ARG A 623 4.82 -19.03 10.19
CA ARG A 623 5.88 -19.17 11.21
C ARG A 623 7.21 -19.59 10.59
N CYS A 624 7.21 -20.57 9.68
CA CYS A 624 8.39 -21.03 8.97
C CYS A 624 9.05 -19.88 8.18
N ALA A 625 8.26 -19.09 7.46
CA ALA A 625 8.73 -17.90 6.76
C ALA A 625 9.36 -16.86 7.70
N MET A 626 8.80 -16.66 8.91
CA MET A 626 9.40 -15.75 9.89
C MET A 626 10.73 -16.26 10.42
N ILE A 627 10.90 -17.59 10.60
CA ILE A 627 12.17 -18.16 11.03
C ILE A 627 13.21 -18.04 9.91
N ALA A 628 12.88 -18.38 8.67
CA ALA A 628 13.76 -18.18 7.52
C ALA A 628 14.18 -16.71 7.36
N SER A 629 13.27 -15.77 7.64
CA SER A 629 13.54 -14.34 7.65
C SER A 629 14.54 -13.93 8.76
N LYS A 630 14.46 -14.54 9.96
CA LYS A 630 15.43 -14.33 11.03
C LYS A 630 16.81 -14.88 10.65
N GLU A 631 16.88 -16.03 9.98
CA GLU A 631 18.15 -16.60 9.49
C GLU A 631 18.80 -15.73 8.40
N TYR A 632 17.99 -15.15 7.51
CA TYR A 632 18.47 -14.12 6.58
C TYR A 632 19.11 -12.96 7.35
N CYS A 633 18.47 -12.47 8.42
CA CYS A 633 19.00 -11.35 9.19
C CYS A 633 20.36 -11.66 9.83
N LYS A 634 20.53 -12.87 10.40
CA LYS A 634 21.83 -13.33 10.92
C LYS A 634 22.89 -13.35 9.82
N SER A 635 22.56 -13.94 8.68
CA SER A 635 23.44 -14.00 7.51
C SER A 635 23.84 -12.61 7.00
N TYR A 636 22.89 -11.67 6.99
CA TYR A 636 23.13 -10.28 6.64
C TYR A 636 24.12 -9.63 7.61
N ALA A 637 23.95 -9.81 8.93
CA ALA A 637 24.85 -9.23 9.93
C ALA A 637 26.29 -9.76 9.80
N ILE A 638 26.46 -11.07 9.63
CA ILE A 638 27.77 -11.71 9.44
C ILE A 638 28.47 -11.14 8.20
N LYS A 639 27.74 -11.00 7.07
CA LYS A 639 28.28 -10.43 5.83
C LYS A 639 28.78 -8.99 6.00
N HIS A 640 28.26 -8.26 6.98
CA HIS A 640 28.66 -6.89 7.29
C HIS A 640 29.61 -6.80 8.50
N GLY A 641 30.23 -7.92 8.89
CA GLY A 641 31.33 -7.94 9.87
C GLY A 641 30.90 -8.02 11.34
N VAL A 642 29.61 -8.26 11.63
CA VAL A 642 29.16 -8.50 12.99
C VAL A 642 29.49 -9.94 13.40
N LYS A 643 30.21 -10.09 14.52
CA LYS A 643 30.41 -11.40 15.16
C LYS A 643 29.16 -11.71 15.99
N ILE A 644 28.47 -12.78 15.64
CA ILE A 644 27.32 -13.27 16.41
C ILE A 644 27.86 -14.32 17.37
N ASP A 645 27.77 -14.08 18.68
CA ASP A 645 28.05 -15.11 19.68
C ASP A 645 26.90 -16.12 19.68
N GLU A 646 27.22 -17.41 19.49
CA GLU A 646 26.25 -18.51 19.46
C GLU A 646 25.71 -18.85 20.85
N ASN A 647 25.00 -17.93 21.51
CA ASN A 647 24.22 -18.25 22.71
C ASN A 647 22.71 -18.22 22.37
N PRO A 648 22.04 -19.37 22.30
CA PRO A 648 20.67 -19.46 21.74
C PRO A 648 19.56 -18.85 22.62
N ASP A 649 19.84 -18.54 23.88
CA ASP A 649 18.78 -18.30 24.88
C ASP A 649 18.43 -16.82 25.15
N GLU A 650 19.07 -15.86 24.48
CA GLU A 650 18.76 -14.43 24.66
C GLU A 650 18.80 -13.62 23.35
N THR A 651 17.94 -13.94 22.37
CA THR A 651 17.57 -12.99 21.28
C THR A 651 16.14 -13.15 20.80
#